data_AF-A0A0B6RK30-F1
#
_entry.id   AF-A0A0B6RK30-F1
#
_cell.length_a   1.000
_cell.length_b   1.000
_cell.length_c   1.000
_cell.angle_alpha   90.00
_cell.angle_beta   90.00
_cell.angle_gamma   90.00
#
_symmetry.space_group_name_H-M   'P 1'
#
loop_
_entity.id
_entity.type
_entity.pdbx_description
1 polymer ?
#
loop_
_entity_poly.entity_id
_entity_poly.type
_entity_poly.pdbx_seq_one_letter_code
_entity_poly.pdbx_strand_id
1 'polypeptide(L)'
;MNDESTAAALAANAARPDAAAPPARRAWAYGWPVAGTEGDAEARLEVEAVLSARATLASWRYRARLTAAAGARALPVSPGGPAPALPFVYRHAELAVEIEDPARRMPAQAHVFARESALDECAAEWRIDPVELRLRQLDPVRDAGAHEVIRMVTERAAWRVPGAARPSPASPWLRGRGFAFDGRGDQAGNAQDPALDTRPDWTAWVVDIDVDPATGDVALRRVVAGQGTGRPGSPEAASLSGVPAARLAAAVSRVLGARHAAHHAHDETAPADGSRGALAHALRRAQRPGELEAAVEAMDAADEPADLDEAERERLERAVAPAAAAIANALYDATGVRFRAPPFDTGTIRDALAAHDPRAMPAERRPSAARRWRRWLAGGGIGGVVGGLIGLAGALLPGPAPIAPLPAGSMGGAPVWSAETLARGRLVALAGDCAVCHTAPGGRTNAGGFPLDTPFGTIYSTNLTPDPETGIGSWSYPAFARAMREGISRDGRHLYPAFPYTAFAKLSEADLLALYAYLMSQPAVKAAPPPTRLPFPLNQRRLVAGWNWLYHDPAPYQPDPQKSVLWNRGKYLVDGAGHCGACHSPRNALGAEQGGFAYLTGGSAEGWDAPALVAASHAAPVPWTEDALFDYLRTGFSPEHGVAAGPMAPVVAGLAELPAGDVRAIAHYLASLSPKVDEADASAAAATRAAGADPLATLGLENGRRAFDAACAVCHAASGGVGHFGVRPLMGLNTSVSHANPDNLLRVLQNGIAQPATAALGYMPAFRDAFDDRQMAELAAYIRQRYAPDQPAWRDLEAASARLRAEGAPH
;
A
#
# COMPACT_ATOMS: atom_id res chain seq x y z
N MET A 1 20.57 -41.77 25.02
CA MET A 1 19.28 -42.27 24.51
C MET A 1 18.28 -41.14 24.64
N ASN A 2 18.51 -40.01 23.96
CA ASN A 2 18.47 -39.70 22.52
C ASN A 2 17.20 -38.86 22.34
N ASP A 3 17.24 -37.54 22.48
CA ASP A 3 17.92 -36.55 21.61
C ASP A 3 17.29 -36.40 20.20
N GLU A 4 16.06 -36.90 20.00
CA GLU A 4 15.34 -36.74 18.71
C GLU A 4 13.96 -36.06 18.78
N SER A 5 13.34 -35.88 19.95
CA SER A 5 11.94 -35.37 19.99
C SER A 5 11.81 -33.83 20.01
N THR A 6 12.87 -33.10 20.35
CA THR A 6 12.85 -31.62 20.37
C THR A 6 13.25 -30.99 19.04
N ALA A 7 13.87 -31.75 18.14
CA ALA A 7 14.22 -31.31 16.79
C ALA A 7 13.03 -31.41 15.80
N ALA A 8 12.04 -32.26 16.10
CA ALA A 8 10.92 -32.53 15.19
C ALA A 8 9.81 -31.46 15.22
N ALA A 9 9.70 -30.66 16.29
CA ALA A 9 8.69 -29.60 16.39
C ALA A 9 9.06 -28.30 15.63
N LEU A 10 10.32 -28.16 15.21
CA LEU A 10 10.80 -27.02 14.40
C LEU A 10 10.82 -27.31 12.88
N ALA A 11 10.51 -28.54 12.46
CA ALA A 11 10.59 -28.96 11.06
C ALA A 11 9.23 -28.97 10.30
N ALA A 12 8.11 -28.66 10.96
CA ALA A 12 6.77 -28.85 10.38
C ALA A 12 6.07 -27.57 9.87
N ASN A 13 6.82 -26.51 9.52
CA ASN A 13 6.24 -25.29 8.92
C ASN A 13 7.01 -24.78 7.68
N ALA A 14 7.58 -25.73 6.92
CA ALA A 14 8.20 -25.49 5.63
C ALA A 14 7.18 -25.72 4.50
N ALA A 15 6.31 -24.73 4.27
CA ALA A 15 5.60 -24.65 3.00
C ALA A 15 6.62 -24.45 1.87
N ARG A 16 6.61 -25.36 0.90
CA ARG A 16 7.43 -25.30 -0.32
C ARG A 16 7.06 -24.04 -1.14
N PRO A 17 8.03 -23.27 -1.64
CA PRO A 17 7.76 -22.19 -2.58
C PRO A 17 7.66 -22.75 -4.01
N ASP A 18 6.49 -22.59 -4.65
CA ASP A 18 6.38 -22.74 -6.10
C ASP A 18 6.97 -21.50 -6.78
N ALA A 19 8.15 -21.69 -7.39
CA ALA A 19 8.79 -20.91 -8.45
C ALA A 19 8.50 -19.39 -8.53
N ALA A 20 8.90 -18.65 -7.49
CA ALA A 20 9.08 -17.20 -7.59
C ALA A 20 10.43 -16.89 -8.27
N ALA A 21 10.46 -15.86 -9.11
CA ALA A 21 11.68 -15.34 -9.74
C ALA A 21 12.84 -15.19 -8.72
N PRO A 22 14.10 -15.42 -9.12
CA PRO A 22 15.22 -15.40 -8.18
C PRO A 22 15.29 -14.04 -7.47
N PRO A 23 15.60 -14.02 -6.17
CA PRO A 23 15.65 -12.78 -5.41
C PRO A 23 16.73 -11.87 -6.01
N ALA A 24 16.35 -10.66 -6.40
CA ALA A 24 17.24 -9.75 -7.10
C ALA A 24 18.42 -9.37 -6.18
N ARG A 25 19.63 -9.77 -6.55
CA ARG A 25 20.87 -9.32 -5.90
C ARG A 25 21.01 -7.81 -6.14
N ARG A 26 21.14 -7.05 -5.06
CA ARG A 26 21.33 -5.58 -5.09
C ARG A 26 22.68 -5.22 -4.52
N ALA A 27 23.30 -4.19 -5.07
CA ALA A 27 24.62 -3.71 -4.67
C ALA A 27 24.58 -2.19 -4.51
N TRP A 28 25.06 -1.70 -3.38
CA TRP A 28 25.17 -0.30 -3.01
C TRP A 28 26.62 0.04 -2.67
N ALA A 29 27.04 1.26 -2.95
CA ALA A 29 28.38 1.74 -2.63
C ALA A 29 28.29 3.05 -1.83
N TYR A 30 29.04 3.10 -0.73
CA TYR A 30 29.11 4.20 0.22
C TYR A 30 30.55 4.71 0.33
N GLY A 31 30.69 5.99 0.64
CA GLY A 31 31.96 6.66 0.91
C GLY A 31 32.03 7.15 2.35
N TRP A 32 33.23 7.20 2.91
CA TRP A 32 33.47 7.83 4.22
C TRP A 32 34.84 8.55 4.25
N PRO A 33 34.89 9.83 4.67
CA PRO A 33 36.14 10.58 4.76
C PRO A 33 36.96 10.12 5.98
N VAL A 34 38.25 9.86 5.79
CA VAL A 34 39.16 9.45 6.87
C VAL A 34 40.07 10.62 7.26
N ALA A 35 39.94 11.12 8.48
CA ALA A 35 40.75 12.23 8.98
C ALA A 35 42.22 11.82 9.25
N GLY A 36 43.19 12.72 9.00
CA GLY A 36 44.58 12.55 9.42
C GLY A 36 45.56 11.92 8.42
N THR A 37 45.33 12.05 7.11
CA THR A 37 46.37 11.81 6.08
C THR A 37 46.72 13.10 5.35
N GLU A 38 48.01 13.34 5.11
CA GLU A 38 48.43 14.14 3.96
C GLU A 38 47.90 13.44 2.69
N GLY A 39 46.74 13.90 2.20
CA GLY A 39 46.00 13.33 1.07
C GLY A 39 44.59 12.85 1.45
N ASP A 40 43.61 13.19 0.62
CA ASP A 40 42.19 12.80 0.72
C ASP A 40 42.01 11.27 0.62
N ALA A 41 42.26 10.55 1.71
CA ALA A 41 41.96 9.12 1.78
C ALA A 41 40.47 8.92 2.07
N GLU A 42 39.77 8.23 1.16
CA GLU A 42 38.36 7.90 1.30
C GLU A 42 38.18 6.37 1.46
N ALA A 43 37.38 5.97 2.45
CA ALA A 43 36.94 4.59 2.59
C ALA A 43 35.76 4.33 1.66
N ARG A 44 35.85 3.29 0.83
CA ARG A 44 34.76 2.81 -0.03
C ARG A 44 34.18 1.54 0.54
N LEU A 45 32.87 1.53 0.75
CA LEU A 45 32.15 0.44 1.39
C LEU A 45 31.04 -0.05 0.45
N GLU A 46 31.18 -1.26 -0.07
CA GLU A 46 30.22 -1.92 -0.95
C GLU A 46 29.38 -2.90 -0.13
N VAL A 47 28.07 -2.81 -0.28
CA VAL A 47 27.10 -3.66 0.39
C VAL A 47 26.24 -4.34 -0.65
N GLU A 48 26.17 -5.66 -0.60
CA GLU A 48 25.18 -6.44 -1.32
C GLU A 48 24.30 -7.21 -0.35
N ALA A 49 22.99 -7.13 -0.53
CA ALA A 49 22.05 -7.87 0.30
C ALA A 49 21.01 -8.59 -0.55
N VAL A 50 20.57 -9.73 -0.04
CA VAL A 50 19.42 -10.47 -0.56
C VAL A 50 18.49 -10.75 0.60
N LEU A 51 17.24 -10.33 0.47
CA LEU A 51 16.17 -10.65 1.41
C LEU A 51 15.41 -11.89 0.94
N SER A 52 15.01 -12.74 1.89
CA SER A 52 14.11 -13.87 1.67
C SER A 52 12.69 -13.39 1.42
N ALA A 53 11.80 -14.29 1.00
CA ALA A 53 10.36 -14.00 0.86
C ALA A 53 9.70 -13.52 2.18
N ARG A 54 10.31 -13.78 3.34
CA ARG A 54 9.84 -13.32 4.66
C ARG A 54 10.50 -12.00 5.10
N ALA A 55 11.23 -11.33 4.20
CA ALA A 55 12.04 -10.14 4.49
C ALA A 55 13.08 -10.34 5.60
N THR A 56 13.61 -11.56 5.74
CA THR A 56 14.81 -11.84 6.52
C THR A 56 16.04 -11.87 5.62
N LEU A 57 17.20 -11.46 6.11
CA LEU A 57 18.44 -11.46 5.32
C LEU A 57 18.84 -12.89 4.96
N ALA A 58 18.78 -13.19 3.66
CA ALA A 58 19.26 -14.46 3.10
C ALA A 58 20.77 -14.40 2.89
N SER A 59 21.29 -13.35 2.25
CA SER A 59 22.73 -13.15 2.13
C SER A 59 23.12 -11.69 2.36
N TRP A 60 24.29 -11.49 2.94
CA TRP A 60 24.94 -10.20 3.11
C TRP A 60 26.40 -10.30 2.67
N ARG A 61 26.78 -9.53 1.65
CA ARG A 61 28.18 -9.38 1.23
C ARG A 61 28.61 -7.95 1.47
N TYR A 62 29.70 -7.80 2.18
CA TYR A 62 30.22 -6.51 2.59
C TYR A 62 31.69 -6.42 2.23
N ARG A 63 32.06 -5.40 1.48
CA ARG A 63 33.45 -5.13 1.14
C ARG A 63 33.80 -3.70 1.52
N ALA A 64 34.88 -3.50 2.26
CA ALA A 64 35.39 -2.17 2.58
C ALA A 64 36.86 -2.05 2.19
N ARG A 65 37.24 -0.96 1.53
CA ARG A 65 38.61 -0.69 1.07
C ARG A 65 38.99 0.77 1.32
N LEU A 66 40.22 1.00 1.76
CA LEU A 66 40.81 2.34 1.77
C LEU A 66 41.42 2.67 0.40
N THR A 67 41.03 3.79 -0.18
CA THR A 67 41.73 4.32 -1.36
C THR A 67 43.05 4.97 -0.90
N ALA A 68 44.18 4.43 -1.33
CA ALA A 68 45.49 5.01 -1.00
C ALA A 68 45.76 6.22 -1.90
N ALA A 69 46.00 7.39 -1.30
CA ALA A 69 46.64 8.49 -2.01
C ALA A 69 48.05 8.06 -2.43
N ALA A 70 48.42 8.27 -3.69
CA ALA A 70 49.74 7.94 -4.21
C ALA A 70 50.83 8.67 -3.39
N GLY A 71 51.53 7.96 -2.49
CA GLY A 71 52.68 8.49 -1.76
C GLY A 71 52.73 8.25 -0.25
N ALA A 72 51.67 7.75 0.40
CA ALA A 72 51.68 7.56 1.85
C ALA A 72 52.56 6.35 2.29
N ARG A 73 53.70 6.64 2.93
CA ARG A 73 54.61 5.65 3.52
C ARG A 73 53.92 4.99 4.72
N ALA A 74 53.78 3.66 4.70
CA ALA A 74 53.23 2.90 5.82
C ALA A 74 54.14 3.03 7.05
N LEU A 75 53.62 3.55 8.16
CA LEU A 75 54.27 3.45 9.47
C LEU A 75 54.03 2.03 10.04
N PRO A 76 55.01 1.42 10.73
CA PRO A 76 54.82 0.09 11.31
C PRO A 76 53.90 0.18 12.53
N VAL A 77 52.91 -0.72 12.60
CA VAL A 77 52.01 -0.89 13.75
C VAL A 77 52.45 -2.12 14.54
N SER A 78 52.49 -2.00 15.89
CA SER A 78 52.78 -3.10 16.81
C SER A 78 51.74 -4.24 16.67
N PRO A 79 52.17 -5.51 16.54
CA PRO A 79 51.25 -6.64 16.47
C PRO A 79 50.77 -6.99 17.88
N GLY A 80 49.48 -6.80 18.16
CA GLY A 80 48.91 -7.19 19.46
C GLY A 80 47.44 -6.89 19.70
N GLY A 81 46.77 -6.09 18.87
CA GLY A 81 45.33 -5.80 19.07
C GLY A 81 44.42 -6.94 18.57
N PRO A 82 43.34 -7.29 19.30
CA PRO A 82 42.39 -8.34 18.93
C PRO A 82 41.83 -8.16 17.51
N ALA A 83 41.40 -9.26 16.90
CA ALA A 83 40.78 -9.26 15.57
C ALA A 83 39.51 -8.40 15.57
N PRO A 84 39.21 -7.64 14.49
CA PRO A 84 38.01 -6.82 14.43
C PRO A 84 36.77 -7.71 14.56
N ALA A 85 35.92 -7.44 15.55
CA ALA A 85 34.60 -8.04 15.65
C ALA A 85 33.83 -7.75 14.34
N LEU A 86 33.22 -8.78 13.74
CA LEU A 86 32.49 -8.63 12.48
C LEU A 86 31.43 -7.53 12.63
N PRO A 87 31.39 -6.51 11.73
CA PRO A 87 30.54 -5.33 11.86
C PRO A 87 29.07 -5.60 11.48
N PHE A 88 28.57 -6.79 11.81
CA PHE A 88 27.24 -7.24 11.40
C PHE A 88 26.45 -7.77 12.60
N VAL A 89 25.40 -7.03 12.94
CA VAL A 89 24.57 -7.22 14.15
C VAL A 89 23.36 -8.12 13.86
N TYR A 90 23.06 -8.35 12.58
CA TYR A 90 21.82 -8.96 12.13
C TYR A 90 21.99 -10.42 11.76
N ARG A 91 20.96 -11.23 12.02
CA ARG A 91 20.93 -12.62 11.54
C ARG A 91 20.86 -12.67 10.02
N HIS A 92 21.51 -13.66 9.47
CA HIS A 92 21.64 -13.88 8.03
C HIS A 92 21.82 -15.39 7.77
N ALA A 93 21.49 -15.87 6.56
CA ALA A 93 21.83 -17.24 6.18
C ALA A 93 23.25 -17.36 5.60
N GLU A 94 23.72 -16.35 4.86
CA GLU A 94 25.08 -16.25 4.32
C GLU A 94 25.69 -14.88 4.63
N LEU A 95 26.95 -14.85 5.08
CA LEU A 95 27.73 -13.62 5.30
C LEU A 95 29.11 -13.74 4.66
N ALA A 96 29.46 -12.75 3.86
CA ALA A 96 30.81 -12.56 3.34
C ALA A 96 31.28 -11.15 3.71
N VAL A 97 32.42 -11.03 4.39
CA VAL A 97 33.00 -9.74 4.82
C VAL A 97 34.45 -9.68 4.35
N GLU A 98 34.77 -8.71 3.51
CA GLU A 98 36.12 -8.41 3.04
C GLU A 98 36.50 -6.99 3.49
N ILE A 99 37.47 -6.85 4.39
CA ILE A 99 37.93 -5.54 4.87
C ILE A 99 39.42 -5.40 4.55
N GLU A 100 39.75 -4.51 3.61
CA GLU A 100 41.10 -4.16 3.21
C GLU A 100 41.52 -2.84 3.89
N ASP A 101 41.88 -2.95 5.17
CA ASP A 101 42.38 -1.85 6.00
C ASP A 101 43.49 -2.35 6.94
N PRO A 102 44.71 -2.59 6.41
CA PRO A 102 45.80 -3.17 7.19
C PRO A 102 46.29 -2.26 8.32
N ALA A 103 46.01 -0.96 8.24
CA ALA A 103 46.39 0.04 9.23
C ALA A 103 45.27 0.40 10.23
N ARG A 104 44.10 -0.26 10.14
CA ARG A 104 42.92 -0.04 10.99
C ARG A 104 42.51 1.43 11.08
N ARG A 105 42.53 2.14 9.96
CA ARG A 105 42.23 3.58 9.87
C ARG A 105 40.77 3.90 9.62
N MET A 106 39.96 2.93 9.20
CA MET A 106 38.53 3.15 8.98
C MET A 106 37.79 3.21 10.33
N PRO A 107 37.03 4.29 10.58
CA PRO A 107 36.29 4.43 11.82
C PRO A 107 35.08 3.50 11.86
N ALA A 108 34.70 3.03 13.06
CA ALA A 108 33.55 2.13 13.25
C ALA A 108 32.24 2.71 12.66
N GLN A 109 32.10 4.03 12.75
CA GLN A 109 30.96 4.77 12.22
C GLN A 109 30.81 4.63 10.70
N ALA A 110 31.90 4.43 9.96
CA ALA A 110 31.84 4.19 8.50
C ALA A 110 31.12 2.87 8.17
N HIS A 111 31.40 1.82 8.96
CA HIS A 111 30.76 0.52 8.81
C HIS A 111 29.26 0.57 9.14
N VAL A 112 28.92 1.22 10.26
CA VAL A 112 27.53 1.42 10.68
C VAL A 112 26.78 2.23 9.63
N PHE A 113 27.39 3.30 9.12
CA PHE A 113 26.79 4.12 8.08
C PHE A 113 26.40 3.33 6.84
N ALA A 114 27.32 2.56 6.27
CA ALA A 114 27.06 1.76 5.08
C ALA A 114 26.00 0.68 5.32
N ARG A 115 26.07 -0.03 6.45
CA ARG A 115 25.14 -1.10 6.80
C ARG A 115 23.72 -0.56 7.00
N GLU A 116 23.57 0.47 7.82
CA GLU A 116 22.27 1.01 8.20
C GLU A 116 21.61 1.77 7.04
N SER A 117 22.40 2.44 6.19
CA SER A 117 21.87 3.06 4.98
C SER A 117 21.40 1.99 3.98
N ALA A 118 22.16 0.91 3.79
CA ALA A 118 21.76 -0.18 2.90
C ALA A 118 20.50 -0.91 3.38
N LEU A 119 20.34 -1.11 4.69
CA LEU A 119 19.10 -1.67 5.24
C LEU A 119 17.91 -0.73 5.07
N ASP A 120 18.12 0.57 5.14
CA ASP A 120 17.07 1.54 4.82
C ASP A 120 16.72 1.55 3.32
N GLU A 121 17.72 1.37 2.43
CA GLU A 121 17.48 1.15 0.99
C GLU A 121 16.66 -0.13 0.75
N CYS A 122 17.01 -1.24 1.41
CA CYS A 122 16.20 -2.46 1.41
C CYS A 122 14.76 -2.22 1.89
N ALA A 123 14.58 -1.50 3.00
CA ALA A 123 13.27 -1.19 3.56
C ALA A 123 12.41 -0.37 2.59
N ALA A 124 13.01 0.63 1.94
CA ALA A 124 12.35 1.47 0.95
C ALA A 124 11.93 0.65 -0.29
N GLU A 125 12.82 -0.21 -0.81
CA GLU A 125 12.52 -1.08 -1.97
C GLU A 125 11.40 -2.08 -1.67
N TRP A 126 11.46 -2.73 -0.51
CA TRP A 126 10.46 -3.72 -0.08
C TRP A 126 9.20 -3.10 0.51
N ARG A 127 9.17 -1.77 0.67
CA ARG A 127 8.08 -0.99 1.28
C ARG A 127 7.73 -1.47 2.71
N ILE A 128 8.74 -1.85 3.47
CA ILE A 128 8.63 -2.26 4.89
C ILE A 128 9.05 -1.08 5.77
N ASP A 129 8.54 -0.99 7.00
CA ASP A 129 9.06 -0.02 7.98
C ASP A 129 10.54 -0.31 8.27
N PRO A 130 11.45 0.67 8.18
CA PRO A 130 12.88 0.45 8.44
C PRO A 130 13.19 -0.03 9.87
N VAL A 131 12.35 0.27 10.86
CA VAL A 131 12.48 -0.27 12.22
C VAL A 131 12.08 -1.74 12.24
N GLU A 132 10.92 -2.08 11.68
CA GLU A 132 10.40 -3.45 11.59
C GLU A 132 11.36 -4.37 10.83
N LEU A 133 11.91 -3.90 9.71
CA LEU A 133 12.88 -4.69 8.94
C LEU A 133 14.07 -5.11 9.80
N ARG A 134 14.57 -4.23 10.68
CA ARG A 134 15.70 -4.51 11.57
C ARG A 134 15.31 -5.46 12.70
N LEU A 135 14.14 -5.25 13.31
CA LEU A 135 13.61 -6.15 14.35
C LEU A 135 13.44 -7.58 13.84
N ARG A 136 13.03 -7.80 12.58
CA ARG A 136 12.96 -9.14 11.98
C ARG A 136 14.29 -9.88 11.93
N GLN A 137 15.40 -9.13 11.88
CA GLN A 137 16.73 -9.74 11.84
C GLN A 137 17.28 -10.05 13.23
N LEU A 138 16.62 -9.58 14.30
CA LEU A 138 17.03 -9.77 15.69
C LEU A 138 16.19 -10.88 16.36
N ASP A 139 16.83 -11.65 17.23
CA ASP A 139 16.19 -12.69 18.01
C ASP A 139 15.46 -12.10 19.23
N PRO A 140 14.16 -12.37 19.42
CA PRO A 140 13.41 -11.80 20.54
C PRO A 140 13.97 -12.19 21.92
N VAL A 141 14.66 -13.32 22.03
CA VAL A 141 15.20 -13.82 23.30
C VAL A 141 16.69 -13.50 23.42
N ARG A 142 17.50 -13.81 22.40
CA ARG A 142 18.96 -13.59 22.45
C ARG A 142 19.33 -12.13 22.33
N ASP A 143 18.54 -11.34 21.59
CA ASP A 143 18.78 -9.93 21.32
C ASP A 143 17.79 -9.03 22.06
N ALA A 144 17.24 -9.50 23.19
CA ALA A 144 16.23 -8.76 23.95
C ALA A 144 16.67 -7.34 24.35
N GLY A 145 17.96 -7.13 24.62
CA GLY A 145 18.49 -5.79 24.90
C GLY A 145 18.54 -4.87 23.67
N ALA A 146 18.80 -5.43 22.48
CA ALA A 146 18.69 -4.69 21.23
C ALA A 146 17.23 -4.30 20.96
N HIS A 147 16.29 -5.23 21.15
CA HIS A 147 14.85 -4.94 21.06
C HIS A 147 14.44 -3.82 22.01
N GLU A 148 14.94 -3.85 23.24
CA GLU A 148 14.60 -2.87 24.27
C GLU A 148 15.15 -1.47 23.97
N VAL A 149 16.40 -1.35 23.50
CA VAL A 149 16.97 -0.05 23.09
C VAL A 149 16.23 0.51 21.88
N ILE A 150 15.90 -0.33 20.90
CA ILE A 150 15.10 0.08 19.73
C ILE A 150 13.72 0.57 20.20
N ARG A 151 13.03 -0.20 21.04
CA ARG A 151 11.72 0.14 21.60
C ARG A 151 11.74 1.46 22.37
N MET A 152 12.70 1.63 23.28
CA MET A 152 12.86 2.84 24.09
C MET A 152 13.03 4.09 23.21
N VAL A 153 13.89 4.00 22.19
CA VAL A 153 14.18 5.13 21.30
C VAL A 153 12.99 5.43 20.38
N THR A 154 12.35 4.42 19.81
CA THR A 154 11.21 4.61 18.92
C THR A 154 9.97 5.10 19.65
N GLU A 155 9.67 4.60 20.85
CA GLU A 155 8.59 5.13 21.69
C GLU A 155 8.83 6.58 22.08
N ARG A 156 10.05 6.92 22.55
CA ARG A 156 10.41 8.30 22.94
C ARG A 156 10.40 9.27 21.76
N ALA A 157 10.67 8.77 20.55
CA ALA A 157 10.54 9.54 19.31
C ALA A 157 9.11 9.62 18.76
N ALA A 158 8.16 8.89 19.36
CA ALA A 158 6.85 8.62 18.80
C ALA A 158 6.99 8.19 17.32
N TRP A 159 7.82 7.17 17.08
CA TRP A 159 8.10 6.64 15.75
C TRP A 159 6.78 6.25 15.08
N ARG A 160 6.64 6.71 13.84
CA ARG A 160 5.57 6.36 12.91
C ARG A 160 6.28 6.15 11.59
N VAL A 161 5.77 5.21 10.79
CA VAL A 161 6.33 4.92 9.48
C VAL A 161 6.44 6.22 8.68
N PRO A 162 7.63 6.56 8.14
CA PRO A 162 7.78 7.77 7.36
C PRO A 162 6.83 7.77 6.15
N GLY A 163 6.03 8.84 6.03
CA GLY A 163 5.10 9.07 4.92
C GLY A 163 5.76 9.89 3.83
N ALA A 164 5.34 9.72 2.57
CA ALA A 164 5.93 10.46 1.45
C ALA A 164 5.93 11.98 1.72
N ALA A 165 7.09 12.62 1.61
CA ALA A 165 7.28 14.04 1.87
C ALA A 165 6.22 14.89 1.16
N ARG A 166 5.24 15.39 1.91
CA ARG A 166 4.26 16.35 1.43
C ARG A 166 4.63 17.73 1.95
N PRO A 167 4.84 18.73 1.08
CA PRO A 167 4.96 20.10 1.53
C PRO A 167 3.67 20.47 2.28
N SER A 168 3.82 20.92 3.53
CA SER A 168 2.70 21.49 4.26
C SER A 168 2.39 22.86 3.66
N PRO A 169 1.12 23.24 3.46
CA PRO A 169 0.76 24.60 3.03
C PRO A 169 1.27 25.68 4.00
N ALA A 170 1.75 25.32 5.19
CA ALA A 170 2.30 26.22 6.21
C ALA A 170 3.84 26.42 6.16
N SER A 171 4.61 25.62 5.41
CA SER A 171 6.07 25.79 5.33
C SER A 171 6.66 25.20 4.04
N PRO A 172 7.57 25.92 3.34
CA PRO A 172 8.25 25.41 2.15
C PRO A 172 9.30 24.31 2.45
N TRP A 173 9.54 23.98 3.73
CA TRP A 173 10.54 22.99 4.14
C TRP A 173 9.96 21.56 4.02
N LEU A 174 10.77 20.65 3.48
CA LEU A 174 10.48 19.23 3.38
C LEU A 174 10.80 18.54 4.69
N ARG A 175 9.92 17.63 5.16
CA ARG A 175 10.12 16.95 6.43
C ARG A 175 10.54 15.52 6.21
N GLY A 176 11.51 15.06 7.01
CA GLY A 176 11.90 13.67 7.00
C GLY A 176 12.36 13.16 8.36
N ARG A 177 12.29 11.85 8.49
CA ARG A 177 12.65 11.12 9.70
C ARG A 177 13.48 9.90 9.35
N GLY A 178 14.55 9.68 10.10
CA GLY A 178 15.49 8.58 9.86
C GLY A 178 15.77 7.77 11.12
N PHE A 179 15.93 6.46 10.94
CA PHE A 179 16.29 5.51 11.98
C PHE A 179 17.60 4.81 11.63
N ALA A 180 18.43 4.56 12.64
CA ALA A 180 19.61 3.69 12.53
C ALA A 180 19.92 3.02 13.87
N PHE A 181 20.52 1.84 13.79
CA PHE A 181 20.84 0.99 14.94
C PHE A 181 22.25 0.40 14.84
N ASP A 182 22.89 0.19 15.97
CA ASP A 182 24.14 -0.58 16.08
C ASP A 182 24.22 -1.35 17.41
N GLY A 183 25.03 -2.41 17.44
CA GLY A 183 25.35 -3.10 18.70
C GLY A 183 26.21 -4.34 18.55
N ARG A 184 26.69 -4.88 19.68
CA ARG A 184 27.42 -6.16 19.76
C ARG A 184 26.56 -7.24 20.41
N GLY A 185 26.37 -8.36 19.72
CA GLY A 185 25.77 -9.57 20.28
C GLY A 185 26.80 -10.44 21.02
N ASP A 186 26.33 -11.36 21.87
CA ASP A 186 27.17 -12.33 22.58
C ASP A 186 27.72 -13.38 21.57
N GLN A 187 28.87 -13.09 20.96
CA GLN A 187 29.57 -14.06 20.11
C GLN A 187 30.29 -15.08 21.00
N ALA A 188 29.55 -16.09 21.44
CA ALA A 188 30.13 -17.32 21.96
C ALA A 188 30.99 -17.98 20.86
N GLY A 189 32.32 -17.86 20.95
CA GLY A 189 33.20 -18.67 20.11
C GLY A 189 34.69 -18.34 20.05
N ASN A 190 35.16 -17.13 20.37
CA ASN A 190 36.60 -16.85 20.26
C ASN A 190 37.12 -15.83 21.28
N ALA A 191 36.95 -16.14 22.57
CA ALA A 191 37.60 -15.40 23.65
C ALA A 191 39.00 -15.97 23.88
N GLN A 192 40.01 -15.38 23.25
CA GLN A 192 41.43 -15.57 23.63
C GLN A 192 42.02 -14.36 24.33
N ASP A 193 41.25 -13.29 24.56
CA ASP A 193 41.72 -12.10 25.27
C ASP A 193 40.78 -11.71 26.42
N PRO A 194 41.18 -11.92 27.69
CA PRO A 194 40.41 -11.55 28.87
C PRO A 194 40.37 -10.03 29.15
N ALA A 195 41.10 -9.21 28.40
CA ALA A 195 41.22 -7.77 28.65
C ALA A 195 40.15 -6.91 27.94
N LEU A 196 39.33 -7.48 27.05
CA LEU A 196 38.25 -6.78 26.38
C LEU A 196 36.95 -6.85 27.20
N ASP A 197 36.30 -5.70 27.40
CA ASP A 197 34.93 -5.65 27.94
C ASP A 197 33.99 -6.41 26.98
N THR A 198 33.58 -7.62 27.37
CA THR A 198 32.72 -8.52 26.58
C THR A 198 31.23 -8.25 26.78
N ARG A 199 30.87 -7.17 27.47
CA ARG A 199 29.45 -6.83 27.69
C ARG A 199 28.80 -6.37 26.38
N PRO A 200 27.64 -6.92 26.02
CA PRO A 200 26.90 -6.43 24.87
C PRO A 200 26.53 -4.96 25.08
N ASP A 201 26.78 -4.15 24.06
CA ASP A 201 26.42 -2.74 23.96
C ASP A 201 25.53 -2.52 22.73
N TRP A 202 24.50 -1.70 22.89
CA TRP A 202 23.54 -1.38 21.81
C TRP A 202 23.26 0.11 21.78
N THR A 203 22.99 0.66 20.60
CA THR A 203 22.56 2.05 20.43
C THR A 203 21.56 2.19 19.28
N ALA A 204 20.57 3.04 19.47
CA ALA A 204 19.58 3.38 18.46
C ALA A 204 19.37 4.89 18.39
N TRP A 205 19.12 5.38 17.18
CA TRP A 205 18.92 6.80 16.89
C TRP A 205 17.68 7.01 16.03
N VAL A 206 16.87 7.99 16.39
CA VAL A 206 15.84 8.60 15.54
C VAL A 206 16.15 10.08 15.37
N VAL A 207 16.15 10.55 14.13
CA VAL A 207 16.43 11.94 13.78
C VAL A 207 15.26 12.51 12.99
N ASP A 208 14.72 13.65 13.45
CA ASP A 208 13.68 14.43 12.77
C ASP A 208 14.30 15.71 12.19
N ILE A 209 14.15 15.90 10.88
CA ILE A 209 14.65 17.09 10.17
C ILE A 209 13.58 17.77 9.33
N ASP A 210 13.74 19.08 9.19
CA ASP A 210 13.15 19.86 8.10
C ASP A 210 14.30 20.29 7.16
N VAL A 211 14.10 20.20 5.84
CA VAL A 211 15.10 20.55 4.80
C VAL A 211 14.53 21.64 3.91
N ASP A 212 15.25 22.74 3.73
CA ASP A 212 14.91 23.77 2.73
C ASP A 212 15.44 23.31 1.35
N PRO A 213 14.55 22.99 0.39
CA PRO A 213 14.98 22.49 -0.91
C PRO A 213 15.68 23.56 -1.77
N ALA A 214 15.53 24.85 -1.46
CA ALA A 214 16.14 25.94 -2.20
C ALA A 214 17.58 26.23 -1.75
N THR A 215 17.83 26.19 -0.44
CA THR A 215 19.15 26.50 0.13
C THR A 215 19.97 25.25 0.43
N GLY A 216 19.33 24.09 0.61
CA GLY A 216 19.94 22.88 1.15
C GLY A 216 20.10 22.92 2.68
N ASP A 217 19.54 23.92 3.37
CA ASP A 217 19.65 24.02 4.83
C ASP A 217 18.84 22.94 5.53
N VAL A 218 19.42 22.39 6.60
CA VAL A 218 18.80 21.38 7.45
C VAL A 218 18.54 21.97 8.83
N ALA A 219 17.30 21.91 9.27
CA ALA A 219 16.90 22.20 10.64
C ALA A 219 16.62 20.89 11.36
N LEU A 220 17.49 20.55 12.32
CA LEU A 220 17.27 19.45 13.24
C LEU A 220 16.17 19.82 14.23
N ARG A 221 15.05 19.11 14.18
CA ARG A 221 13.94 19.35 15.09
C ARG A 221 14.09 18.58 16.37
N ARG A 222 14.54 17.33 16.25
CA ARG A 222 14.64 16.41 17.37
C ARG A 222 15.62 15.29 17.04
N VAL A 223 16.44 14.93 18.01
CA VAL A 223 17.25 13.72 17.99
C VAL A 223 16.93 12.92 19.24
N VAL A 224 16.47 11.70 19.06
CA VAL A 224 16.26 10.74 20.14
C VAL A 224 17.32 9.65 20.02
N ALA A 225 18.20 9.56 21.00
CA ALA A 225 19.35 8.66 20.95
C ALA A 225 19.49 7.94 22.29
N GLY A 226 19.49 6.62 22.24
CA GLY A 226 19.60 5.74 23.40
C GLY A 226 20.75 4.76 23.26
N GLN A 227 21.29 4.34 24.39
CA GLN A 227 22.30 3.30 24.52
C GLN A 227 21.96 2.34 25.66
N GLY A 228 22.38 1.09 25.51
CA GLY A 228 22.17 0.03 26.48
C GLY A 228 23.40 -0.85 26.67
N THR A 229 23.61 -1.36 27.88
CA THR A 229 24.70 -2.30 28.21
C THR A 229 24.21 -3.43 29.12
N GLY A 230 24.73 -4.65 28.96
CA GLY A 230 24.54 -5.77 29.91
C GLY A 230 23.84 -6.99 29.31
N ARG A 231 23.97 -8.17 29.93
CA ARG A 231 23.41 -9.42 29.37
C ARG A 231 21.88 -9.50 29.57
N PRO A 232 21.13 -9.97 28.56
CA PRO A 232 19.70 -10.27 28.74
C PRO A 232 19.48 -11.26 29.90
N GLY A 233 18.73 -10.85 30.92
CA GLY A 233 18.34 -11.71 32.05
C GLY A 233 19.36 -11.89 33.18
N SER A 234 20.47 -11.14 33.22
CA SER A 234 21.40 -11.16 34.37
C SER A 234 20.91 -10.30 35.55
N PRO A 235 21.28 -10.65 36.81
CA PRO A 235 20.99 -9.82 37.99
C PRO A 235 21.70 -8.46 37.98
N GLU A 236 22.77 -8.31 37.20
CA GLU A 236 23.28 -7.01 36.75
C GLU A 236 22.31 -6.50 35.66
N ALA A 237 21.36 -5.65 36.06
CA ALA A 237 20.32 -5.14 35.18
C ALA A 237 20.93 -4.45 33.95
N ALA A 238 20.37 -4.70 32.77
CA ALA A 238 20.69 -3.93 31.57
C ALA A 238 20.51 -2.43 31.87
N SER A 239 21.60 -1.67 31.80
CA SER A 239 21.57 -0.23 32.01
C SER A 239 21.19 0.44 30.70
N LEU A 240 20.07 1.16 30.68
CA LEU A 240 19.59 1.94 29.55
C LEU A 240 19.73 3.42 29.89
N SER A 241 20.38 4.17 29.01
CA SER A 241 20.58 5.61 29.17
C SER A 241 20.57 6.34 27.83
N GLY A 242 20.36 7.66 27.85
CA GLY A 242 20.60 8.51 26.69
C GLY A 242 22.07 8.63 26.33
N VAL A 243 22.33 8.98 25.07
CA VAL A 243 23.69 9.34 24.61
C VAL A 243 24.06 10.72 25.16
N PRO A 244 25.30 10.93 25.69
CA PRO A 244 25.71 12.23 26.23
C PRO A 244 25.57 13.38 25.21
N ALA A 245 25.02 14.50 25.65
CA ALA A 245 24.69 15.64 24.78
C ALA A 245 25.90 16.20 24.02
N ALA A 246 27.08 16.27 24.64
CA ALA A 246 28.31 16.74 23.99
C ALA A 246 28.76 15.82 22.85
N ARG A 247 28.71 14.50 23.07
CA ARG A 247 29.03 13.48 22.05
C ARG A 247 28.06 13.53 20.88
N LEU A 248 26.77 13.67 21.20
CA LEU A 248 25.71 13.80 20.20
C LEU A 248 25.90 15.06 19.35
N ALA A 249 26.16 16.21 19.98
CA ALA A 249 26.39 17.48 19.29
C ALA A 249 27.63 17.44 18.39
N ALA A 250 28.72 16.86 18.86
CA ALA A 250 29.95 16.69 18.09
C ALA A 250 29.73 15.78 16.86
N ALA A 251 29.07 14.64 17.04
CA ALA A 251 28.77 13.70 15.95
C ALA A 251 27.89 14.34 14.87
N VAL A 252 26.80 15.00 15.27
CA VAL A 252 25.94 15.73 14.35
C VAL A 252 26.69 16.85 13.63
N SER A 253 27.57 17.57 14.34
CA SER A 253 28.35 18.67 13.76
C SER A 253 29.32 18.20 12.69
N ARG A 254 29.97 17.04 12.90
CA ARG A 254 30.84 16.40 11.90
C ARG A 254 30.04 15.93 10.69
N VAL A 255 28.86 15.34 10.90
CA VAL A 255 28.03 14.82 9.80
C VAL A 255 27.42 15.94 8.96
N LEU A 256 26.94 17.03 9.56
CA LEU A 256 26.30 18.14 8.83
C LEU A 256 27.28 19.26 8.42
N GLY A 257 28.56 19.14 8.76
CA GLY A 257 29.58 20.16 8.43
C GLY A 257 29.32 21.54 9.06
N ALA A 258 28.54 21.61 10.15
CA ALA A 258 28.20 22.84 10.83
C ALA A 258 28.14 22.64 12.35
N ARG A 259 28.54 23.63 13.14
CA ARG A 259 28.53 23.55 14.61
C ARG A 259 27.10 23.57 15.16
N HIS A 260 26.80 22.62 16.04
CA HIS A 260 25.50 22.50 16.71
C HIS A 260 25.67 22.43 18.22
N ALA A 261 24.71 23.01 18.96
CA ALA A 261 24.57 22.84 20.39
C ALA A 261 23.34 21.96 20.68
N ALA A 262 23.49 21.00 21.59
CA ALA A 262 22.41 20.12 22.03
C ALA A 262 21.81 20.59 23.35
N HIS A 263 20.48 20.63 23.42
CA HIS A 263 19.72 20.91 24.63
C HIS A 263 18.72 19.79 24.87
N HIS A 264 18.34 19.53 26.13
CA HIS A 264 17.25 18.61 26.42
C HIS A 264 15.95 19.07 25.74
N ALA A 265 15.20 18.13 25.19
CA ALA A 265 13.89 18.44 24.64
C ALA A 265 12.95 18.91 25.76
N HIS A 266 12.00 19.79 25.43
CA HIS A 266 11.10 20.40 26.43
C HIS A 266 10.27 19.35 27.20
N ASP A 267 9.98 18.22 26.57
CA ASP A 267 9.23 17.10 27.12
C ASP A 267 10.11 16.07 27.85
N GLU A 268 11.38 16.37 28.11
CA GLU A 268 12.29 15.48 28.84
C GLU A 268 12.32 15.86 30.34
N THR A 269 11.88 14.93 31.21
CA THR A 269 12.02 15.06 32.66
C THR A 269 13.27 14.32 33.11
N ALA A 270 14.33 15.06 33.46
CA ALA A 270 15.53 14.45 34.03
C ALA A 270 15.21 13.78 35.39
N PRO A 271 15.70 12.55 35.65
CA PRO A 271 15.59 11.94 36.96
C PRO A 271 16.30 12.81 38.01
N ALA A 272 15.71 12.95 39.21
CA ALA A 272 16.24 13.80 40.28
C ALA A 272 17.63 13.36 40.81
N ASP A 273 18.06 12.13 40.50
CA ASP A 273 19.34 11.55 40.91
C ASP A 273 20.41 11.56 39.78
N GLY A 274 20.08 12.05 38.58
CA GLY A 274 21.00 12.06 37.43
C GLY A 274 21.37 10.68 36.86
N SER A 275 20.71 9.60 37.30
CA SER A 275 21.11 8.21 37.02
C SER A 275 20.88 7.73 35.58
N ARG A 276 20.01 8.40 34.81
CA ARG A 276 19.73 8.10 33.40
C ARG A 276 19.83 9.37 32.56
N GLY A 277 20.76 9.38 31.61
CA GLY A 277 20.91 10.48 30.65
C GLY A 277 19.65 10.68 29.81
N ALA A 278 19.36 11.93 29.43
CA ALA A 278 18.22 12.29 28.61
C ALA A 278 18.21 11.59 27.24
N LEU A 279 17.06 11.09 26.81
CA LEU A 279 16.95 10.41 25.53
C LEU A 279 16.71 11.36 24.36
N ALA A 280 15.92 12.42 24.57
CA ALA A 280 15.56 13.36 23.53
C ALA A 280 16.25 14.71 23.67
N HIS A 281 16.82 15.16 22.55
CA HIS A 281 17.55 16.42 22.43
C HIS A 281 16.99 17.28 21.30
N ALA A 282 16.92 18.59 21.52
CA ALA A 282 16.75 19.59 20.48
C ALA A 282 18.13 20.16 20.12
N LEU A 283 18.47 20.13 18.84
CA LEU A 283 19.74 20.69 18.35
C LEU A 283 19.49 21.98 17.60
N ARG A 284 20.35 22.97 17.85
CA ARG A 284 20.33 24.23 17.13
C ARG A 284 21.70 24.49 16.54
N ARG A 285 21.72 24.99 15.31
CA ARG A 285 22.94 25.48 14.69
C ARG A 285 23.45 26.65 15.52
N ALA A 286 24.70 26.58 15.95
CA ALA A 286 25.32 27.64 16.73
C ALA A 286 25.51 28.88 15.84
N GLN A 287 24.80 29.97 16.15
CA GLN A 287 24.86 31.21 15.37
C GLN A 287 25.36 32.39 16.19
N ARG A 288 25.18 32.37 17.52
CA ARG A 288 25.65 33.44 18.42
C ARG A 288 27.03 33.12 19.00
N PRO A 289 27.85 34.13 19.36
CA PRO A 289 29.18 33.91 19.93
C PRO A 289 29.22 32.90 21.10
N GLY A 290 28.32 33.03 22.08
CA GLY A 290 28.24 32.09 23.22
C GLY A 290 27.71 30.70 22.87
N GLU A 291 26.95 30.54 21.77
CA GLU A 291 26.56 29.20 21.28
C GLU A 291 27.73 28.55 20.52
N LEU A 292 28.54 29.36 19.86
CA LEU A 292 29.72 28.91 19.13
C LEU A 292 30.81 28.45 20.11
N GLU A 293 30.99 29.17 21.22
CA GLU A 293 31.85 28.77 22.34
C GLU A 293 31.37 27.45 22.95
N ALA A 294 30.09 27.32 23.30
CA ALA A 294 29.52 26.08 23.84
C ALA A 294 29.62 24.89 22.85
N ALA A 295 29.49 25.13 21.55
CA ALA A 295 29.67 24.09 20.54
C ALA A 295 31.15 23.70 20.37
N VAL A 296 32.08 24.63 20.52
CA VAL A 296 33.53 24.35 20.56
C VAL A 296 33.87 23.56 21.80
N GLU A 297 33.41 23.98 22.98
CA GLU A 297 33.60 23.25 24.23
C GLU A 297 33.03 21.83 24.17
N ALA A 298 31.87 21.63 23.53
CA ALA A 298 31.29 20.30 23.35
C ALA A 298 32.10 19.40 22.40
N MET A 299 32.72 19.99 21.36
CA MET A 299 33.62 19.28 20.46
C MET A 299 34.96 18.97 21.15
N ASP A 300 35.54 19.93 21.86
CA ASP A 300 36.77 19.76 22.62
C ASP A 300 36.58 18.73 23.74
N ALA A 301 35.44 18.74 24.46
CA ALA A 301 35.10 17.72 25.45
C ALA A 301 34.81 16.33 24.85
N ALA A 302 34.44 16.27 23.56
CA ALA A 302 34.37 15.01 22.84
C ALA A 302 35.76 14.53 22.40
N ASP A 303 36.66 15.43 22.01
CA ASP A 303 37.97 15.07 21.48
C ASP A 303 39.04 14.88 22.59
N GLU A 304 38.91 15.53 23.76
CA GLU A 304 39.74 15.33 24.96
C GLU A 304 38.97 14.73 26.15
N PRO A 305 39.04 13.41 26.38
CA PRO A 305 38.57 12.83 27.62
C PRO A 305 39.66 12.86 28.69
N ALA A 306 39.47 13.68 29.73
CA ALA A 306 40.23 13.57 30.98
C ALA A 306 39.99 12.17 31.60
N ASP A 307 41.07 11.42 31.84
CA ASP A 307 41.13 10.18 32.63
C ASP A 307 40.21 8.99 32.25
N LEU A 308 39.77 8.86 30.99
CA LEU A 308 39.02 7.67 30.52
C LEU A 308 39.96 6.56 30.00
N ASP A 309 39.62 5.30 30.30
CA ASP A 309 40.30 4.15 29.71
C ASP A 309 39.90 3.95 28.22
N GLU A 310 40.68 3.12 27.52
CA GLU A 310 40.47 2.84 26.10
C GLU A 310 39.09 2.23 25.81
N ALA A 311 38.58 1.39 26.70
CA ALA A 311 37.33 0.67 26.52
C ALA A 311 36.13 1.61 26.62
N GLU A 312 36.16 2.55 27.56
CA GLU A 312 35.11 3.55 27.74
C GLU A 312 35.13 4.58 26.61
N ARG A 313 36.31 4.95 26.11
CA ARG A 313 36.43 5.79 24.91
C ARG A 313 35.82 5.11 23.68
N GLU A 314 36.12 3.82 23.46
CA GLU A 314 35.55 3.05 22.35
C GLU A 314 34.02 2.91 22.47
N ARG A 315 33.50 2.74 23.70
CA ARG A 315 32.05 2.69 23.98
C ARG A 315 31.35 4.00 23.58
N LEU A 316 31.89 5.14 24.01
CA LEU A 316 31.31 6.45 23.72
C LEU A 316 31.32 6.77 22.21
N GLU A 317 32.37 6.37 21.50
CA GLU A 317 32.44 6.53 20.04
C GLU A 317 31.44 5.62 19.29
N ARG A 318 31.19 4.40 19.79
CA ARG A 318 30.15 3.52 19.24
C ARG A 318 28.74 4.03 19.50
N ALA A 319 28.48 4.64 20.66
CA ALA A 319 27.16 5.20 21.00
C ALA A 319 26.67 6.26 20.00
N VAL A 320 27.58 6.91 19.26
CA VAL A 320 27.25 7.89 18.22
C VAL A 320 27.37 7.34 16.79
N ALA A 321 27.74 6.07 16.62
CA ALA A 321 27.96 5.47 15.31
C ALA A 321 26.72 5.49 14.37
N PRO A 322 25.48 5.31 14.86
CA PRO A 322 24.30 5.40 14.01
C PRO A 322 23.99 6.81 13.48
N ALA A 323 24.60 7.87 14.02
CA ALA A 323 24.21 9.25 13.75
C ALA A 323 24.21 9.60 12.25
N ALA A 324 25.26 9.22 11.51
CA ALA A 324 25.37 9.51 10.09
C ALA A 324 24.28 8.81 9.27
N ALA A 325 24.00 7.54 9.55
CA ALA A 325 22.96 6.79 8.86
C ALA A 325 21.56 7.33 9.21
N ALA A 326 21.30 7.64 10.49
CA ALA A 326 20.02 8.20 10.89
C ALA A 326 19.75 9.54 10.19
N ILE A 327 20.77 10.41 10.06
CA ILE A 327 20.66 11.67 9.31
C ILE A 327 20.46 11.41 7.81
N ALA A 328 21.24 10.52 7.19
CA ALA A 328 21.11 10.21 5.77
C ALA A 328 19.74 9.59 5.42
N ASN A 329 19.23 8.72 6.27
CA ASN A 329 17.91 8.12 6.14
C ASN A 329 16.81 9.19 6.29
N ALA A 330 16.97 10.14 7.22
CA ALA A 330 16.06 11.27 7.36
C ALA A 330 16.08 12.22 6.15
N LEU A 331 17.25 12.45 5.56
CA LEU A 331 17.43 13.22 4.33
C LEU A 331 16.76 12.54 3.14
N TYR A 332 16.94 11.23 2.99
CA TYR A 332 16.25 10.47 1.95
C TYR A 332 14.73 10.50 2.13
N ASP A 333 14.25 10.33 3.35
CA ASP A 333 12.82 10.41 3.63
C ASP A 333 12.24 11.78 3.28
N ALA A 334 12.95 12.86 3.63
CA ALA A 334 12.54 14.23 3.32
C ALA A 334 12.56 14.55 1.82
N THR A 335 13.56 14.05 1.09
CA THR A 335 13.90 14.59 -0.25
C THR A 335 13.75 13.59 -1.38
N GLY A 336 13.69 12.29 -1.07
CA GLY A 336 13.79 11.20 -2.04
C GLY A 336 15.19 10.99 -2.62
N VAL A 337 16.20 11.77 -2.19
CA VAL A 337 17.58 11.69 -2.68
C VAL A 337 18.45 10.91 -1.70
N ARG A 338 19.17 9.90 -2.19
CA ARG A 338 20.08 9.09 -1.36
C ARG A 338 21.44 9.75 -1.22
N PHE A 339 21.83 10.02 0.02
CA PHE A 339 23.15 10.55 0.37
C PHE A 339 24.04 9.40 0.86
N ARG A 340 25.05 9.03 0.06
CA ARG A 340 25.90 7.85 0.32
C ARG A 340 27.32 8.16 0.81
N ALA A 341 27.63 9.43 1.08
CA ALA A 341 28.90 9.84 1.69
C ALA A 341 28.72 11.14 2.48
N PRO A 342 29.11 11.20 3.78
CA PRO A 342 29.19 12.46 4.53
C PRO A 342 30.46 13.25 4.17
N PRO A 343 30.53 14.56 4.48
CA PRO A 343 29.54 15.36 5.20
C PRO A 343 28.31 15.74 4.36
N PHE A 344 27.15 15.87 5.01
CA PHE A 344 25.89 16.37 4.44
C PHE A 344 25.75 17.87 4.72
N ASP A 345 26.73 18.66 4.28
CA ASP A 345 26.67 20.11 4.41
C ASP A 345 25.64 20.75 3.47
N THR A 346 25.27 22.00 3.76
CA THR A 346 24.30 22.78 2.97
C THR A 346 24.61 22.77 1.47
N GLY A 347 25.88 22.87 1.07
CA GLY A 347 26.30 22.88 -0.33
C GLY A 347 26.09 21.52 -0.99
N THR A 348 26.56 20.45 -0.34
CA THR A 348 26.39 19.07 -0.80
C THR A 348 24.92 18.69 -0.96
N ILE A 349 24.06 19.08 0.00
CA ILE A 349 22.62 18.85 -0.06
C ILE A 349 21.99 19.63 -1.21
N ARG A 350 22.26 20.93 -1.30
CA ARG A 350 21.72 21.79 -2.37
C ARG A 350 22.11 21.27 -3.75
N ASP A 351 23.37 20.90 -3.94
CA ASP A 351 23.88 20.45 -5.23
C ASP A 351 23.26 19.09 -5.62
N ALA A 352 23.09 18.18 -4.66
CA ALA A 352 22.39 16.91 -4.86
C ALA A 352 20.90 17.10 -5.20
N LEU A 353 20.22 18.02 -4.51
CA LEU A 353 18.83 18.39 -4.79
C LEU A 353 18.67 19.10 -6.12
N ALA A 354 19.61 19.98 -6.50
CA ALA A 354 19.62 20.63 -7.80
C ALA A 354 19.85 19.62 -8.94
N ALA A 355 20.74 18.65 -8.76
CA ALA A 355 20.95 17.57 -9.71
C ALA A 355 19.72 16.65 -9.86
N HIS A 356 18.92 16.53 -8.80
CA HIS A 356 17.68 15.76 -8.78
C HIS A 356 16.42 16.61 -9.02
N ASP A 357 16.53 17.93 -9.18
CA ASP A 357 15.41 18.81 -9.50
C ASP A 357 15.11 18.70 -11.00
N PRO A 358 13.95 18.14 -11.41
CA PRO A 358 13.54 18.11 -12.81
C PRO A 358 13.35 19.50 -13.44
N ARG A 359 13.51 20.59 -12.68
CA ARG A 359 13.45 21.99 -13.11
C ARG A 359 14.82 22.66 -13.32
N ALA A 360 15.94 22.06 -12.90
CA ALA A 360 17.29 22.62 -13.02
C ALA A 360 18.04 22.23 -14.32
N MET A 361 17.31 22.07 -15.43
CA MET A 361 17.92 22.19 -16.76
C MET A 361 18.07 23.67 -17.12
N PRO A 362 19.19 24.10 -17.75
CA PRO A 362 19.37 25.49 -18.14
C PRO A 362 18.23 25.93 -19.06
N ALA A 363 17.82 27.19 -18.87
CA ALA A 363 16.61 27.79 -19.40
C ALA A 363 16.48 27.73 -20.93
N GLU A 364 15.96 26.63 -21.46
CA GLU A 364 15.21 26.67 -22.70
C GLU A 364 13.73 26.95 -22.39
N ARG A 365 13.33 28.17 -22.75
CA ARG A 365 11.96 28.71 -22.75
C ARG A 365 10.87 27.62 -22.71
N ARG A 366 10.16 27.56 -21.57
CA ARG A 366 8.93 26.79 -21.40
C ARG A 366 8.03 26.98 -22.61
N PRO A 367 7.70 25.93 -23.36
CA PRO A 367 6.70 26.09 -24.39
C PRO A 367 5.31 25.97 -23.78
N SER A 368 4.43 26.86 -24.22
CA SER A 368 3.01 26.88 -23.89
C SER A 368 2.34 25.54 -24.18
N ALA A 369 1.16 25.31 -23.60
CA ALA A 369 0.33 24.11 -23.73
C ALA A 369 0.15 23.61 -25.18
N ALA A 370 0.33 24.48 -26.17
CA ALA A 370 0.36 24.18 -27.59
C ALA A 370 1.49 23.21 -28.03
N ARG A 371 2.62 23.10 -27.30
CA ARG A 371 3.80 22.29 -27.73
C ARG A 371 3.86 20.89 -27.12
N ARG A 372 3.07 20.58 -26.08
CA ARG A 372 2.88 19.20 -25.59
C ARG A 372 2.14 18.34 -26.61
N TRP A 373 1.19 18.93 -27.33
CA TRP A 373 0.49 18.30 -28.45
C TRP A 373 1.41 17.97 -29.63
N ARG A 374 2.49 18.75 -29.82
CA ARG A 374 3.48 18.55 -30.90
C ARG A 374 4.54 17.48 -30.63
N ARG A 375 4.83 17.11 -29.37
CA ARG A 375 5.80 16.04 -29.05
C ARG A 375 5.17 14.64 -29.07
N TRP A 376 3.87 14.51 -28.81
CA TRP A 376 3.11 13.29 -29.07
C TRP A 376 3.09 12.92 -30.56
N LEU A 377 3.14 13.93 -31.44
CA LEU A 377 3.27 13.75 -32.89
C LEU A 377 4.69 13.42 -33.38
N ALA A 378 5.73 13.61 -32.54
CA ALA A 378 7.13 13.42 -32.95
C ALA A 378 7.80 12.15 -32.39
N GLY A 379 7.29 11.58 -31.28
CA GLY A 379 7.77 10.31 -30.70
C GLY A 379 6.96 9.06 -31.07
N GLY A 380 5.91 9.21 -31.87
CA GLY A 380 5.00 8.14 -32.29
C GLY A 380 5.02 7.92 -33.79
N GLY A 381 6.20 7.75 -34.40
CA GLY A 381 6.32 7.66 -35.86
C GLY A 381 5.44 6.59 -36.50
N ILE A 382 5.14 5.51 -35.76
CA ILE A 382 4.17 4.49 -36.17
C ILE A 382 2.93 4.52 -35.26
N GLY A 383 3.06 4.49 -33.93
CA GLY A 383 1.90 4.48 -33.02
C GLY A 383 1.09 5.77 -32.95
N GLY A 384 1.73 6.93 -33.09
CA GLY A 384 1.08 8.25 -33.14
C GLY A 384 0.55 8.58 -34.53
N VAL A 385 1.18 8.08 -35.60
CA VAL A 385 0.66 8.14 -36.97
C VAL A 385 -0.52 7.20 -37.13
N VAL A 386 -0.46 5.96 -36.63
CA VAL A 386 -1.58 5.01 -36.63
C VAL A 386 -2.70 5.49 -35.70
N GLY A 387 -2.41 5.93 -34.48
CA GLY A 387 -3.42 6.50 -33.58
C GLY A 387 -4.03 7.81 -34.10
N GLY A 388 -3.23 8.64 -34.76
CA GLY A 388 -3.68 9.86 -35.44
C GLY A 388 -4.50 9.57 -36.70
N LEU A 389 -4.13 8.56 -37.49
CA LEU A 389 -4.87 8.10 -38.65
C LEU A 389 -6.16 7.36 -38.26
N ILE A 390 -6.18 6.62 -37.15
CA ILE A 390 -7.39 6.00 -36.58
C ILE A 390 -8.33 7.08 -36.03
N GLY A 391 -7.80 8.08 -35.32
CA GLY A 391 -8.57 9.23 -34.86
C GLY A 391 -9.12 10.08 -36.01
N LEU A 392 -8.34 10.25 -37.09
CA LEU A 392 -8.74 10.96 -38.30
C LEU A 392 -9.73 10.15 -39.14
N ALA A 393 -9.54 8.84 -39.28
CA ALA A 393 -10.47 7.93 -39.95
C ALA A 393 -11.80 7.85 -39.19
N GLY A 394 -11.77 7.77 -37.85
CA GLY A 394 -12.97 7.83 -37.01
C GLY A 394 -13.68 9.20 -37.02
N ALA A 395 -12.96 10.28 -37.34
CA ALA A 395 -13.54 11.61 -37.50
C ALA A 395 -14.15 11.84 -38.90
N LEU A 396 -13.60 11.19 -39.94
CA LEU A 396 -13.97 11.35 -41.36
C LEU A 396 -14.96 10.30 -41.87
N LEU A 397 -15.03 9.12 -41.25
CA LEU A 397 -16.04 8.11 -41.62
C LEU A 397 -17.43 8.63 -41.22
N PRO A 398 -18.44 8.53 -42.10
CA PRO A 398 -19.81 8.82 -41.72
C PRO A 398 -20.18 7.87 -40.58
N GLY A 399 -20.60 8.45 -39.45
CA GLY A 399 -21.04 7.67 -38.30
C GLY A 399 -22.20 6.74 -38.67
N PRO A 400 -22.48 5.71 -37.86
CA PRO A 400 -23.58 4.78 -38.09
C PRO A 400 -24.89 5.53 -38.37
N ALA A 401 -25.62 5.12 -39.41
CA ALA A 401 -26.87 5.77 -39.77
C ALA A 401 -27.89 5.70 -38.60
N PRO A 402 -28.65 6.78 -38.35
CA PRO A 402 -29.70 6.77 -37.35
C PRO A 402 -30.81 5.78 -37.75
N ILE A 403 -31.35 5.07 -36.76
CA ILE A 403 -32.57 4.28 -36.93
C ILE A 403 -33.76 5.18 -36.61
N ALA A 404 -34.71 5.25 -37.53
CA ALA A 404 -35.90 6.09 -37.38
C ALA A 404 -36.66 5.73 -36.08
N PRO A 405 -37.13 6.73 -35.31
CA PRO A 405 -37.93 6.47 -34.13
C PRO A 405 -39.25 5.81 -34.52
N LEU A 406 -39.77 4.96 -33.62
CA LEU A 406 -41.11 4.43 -33.76
C LEU A 406 -42.15 5.57 -33.69
N PRO A 407 -43.22 5.55 -34.52
CA PRO A 407 -44.27 6.56 -34.47
C PRO A 407 -44.90 6.66 -33.07
N ALA A 408 -45.22 7.87 -32.61
CA ALA A 408 -45.93 8.05 -31.35
C ALA A 408 -47.25 7.25 -31.35
N GLY A 409 -47.47 6.42 -30.34
CA GLY A 409 -48.66 5.55 -30.26
C GLY A 409 -48.55 4.20 -30.97
N SER A 410 -47.43 3.87 -31.63
CA SER A 410 -47.19 2.52 -32.20
C SER A 410 -47.05 1.42 -31.13
N MET A 411 -46.77 1.80 -29.89
CA MET A 411 -46.83 0.96 -28.68
C MET A 411 -48.17 1.10 -27.92
N GLY A 412 -49.13 1.88 -28.45
CA GLY A 412 -50.42 2.19 -27.82
C GLY A 412 -51.45 1.06 -27.87
N GLY A 413 -51.13 -0.05 -28.54
CA GLY A 413 -51.76 -1.34 -28.29
C GLY A 413 -50.87 -2.13 -27.33
N ALA A 414 -51.46 -2.72 -26.29
CA ALA A 414 -50.73 -3.51 -25.31
C ALA A 414 -49.80 -4.50 -26.05
N PRO A 415 -48.48 -4.34 -25.94
CA PRO A 415 -47.57 -5.32 -26.51
C PRO A 415 -47.88 -6.68 -25.87
N VAL A 416 -48.29 -7.63 -26.71
CA VAL A 416 -48.70 -8.99 -26.30
C VAL A 416 -47.45 -9.81 -26.01
N TRP A 417 -46.63 -9.37 -25.04
CA TRP A 417 -45.55 -10.20 -24.53
C TRP A 417 -46.12 -11.23 -23.59
N SER A 418 -45.66 -12.47 -23.72
CA SER A 418 -46.04 -13.51 -22.79
C SER A 418 -45.49 -13.22 -21.39
N ALA A 419 -46.18 -13.72 -20.36
CA ALA A 419 -45.72 -13.60 -18.99
C ALA A 419 -44.31 -14.19 -18.79
N GLU A 420 -44.00 -15.28 -19.49
CA GLU A 420 -42.68 -15.93 -19.49
C GLU A 420 -41.60 -15.03 -20.09
N THR A 421 -41.92 -14.30 -21.17
CA THR A 421 -40.98 -13.36 -21.81
C THR A 421 -40.67 -12.20 -20.86
N LEU A 422 -41.69 -11.63 -20.21
CA LEU A 422 -41.51 -10.56 -19.24
C LEU A 422 -40.76 -11.03 -17.99
N ALA A 423 -41.05 -12.23 -17.50
CA ALA A 423 -40.33 -12.82 -16.37
C ALA A 423 -38.86 -13.04 -16.72
N ARG A 424 -38.56 -13.59 -17.90
CA ARG A 424 -37.18 -13.75 -18.40
C ARG A 424 -36.47 -12.39 -18.52
N GLY A 425 -37.15 -11.39 -19.08
CA GLY A 425 -36.63 -10.03 -19.20
C GLY A 425 -36.32 -9.37 -17.85
N ARG A 426 -37.19 -9.59 -16.85
CA ARG A 426 -36.94 -9.15 -15.46
C ARG A 426 -35.66 -9.78 -14.93
N LEU A 427 -35.46 -11.08 -15.11
CA LEU A 427 -34.25 -11.78 -14.65
C LEU A 427 -32.99 -11.26 -15.34
N VAL A 428 -33.03 -10.98 -16.65
CA VAL A 428 -31.90 -10.36 -17.36
C VAL A 428 -31.63 -8.95 -16.86
N ALA A 429 -32.68 -8.16 -16.57
CA ALA A 429 -32.53 -6.80 -16.02
C ALA A 429 -31.92 -6.80 -14.61
N LEU A 430 -32.28 -7.80 -13.79
CA LEU A 430 -31.70 -8.01 -12.45
C LEU A 430 -30.25 -8.49 -12.54
N ALA A 431 -29.96 -9.48 -13.37
CA ALA A 431 -28.59 -9.95 -13.59
C ALA A 431 -27.68 -8.86 -14.19
N GLY A 432 -28.25 -7.96 -14.99
CA GLY A 432 -27.54 -6.82 -15.58
C GLY A 432 -27.47 -5.56 -14.73
N ASP A 433 -27.97 -5.60 -13.50
CA ASP A 433 -27.99 -4.47 -12.56
C ASP A 433 -28.55 -3.17 -13.17
N CYS A 434 -29.53 -3.29 -14.09
CA CYS A 434 -30.04 -2.15 -14.86
C CYS A 434 -30.54 -1.04 -13.93
N ALA A 435 -31.30 -1.42 -12.90
CA ALA A 435 -31.87 -0.49 -11.95
C ALA A 435 -30.84 0.14 -11.01
N VAL A 436 -29.70 -0.51 -10.77
CA VAL A 436 -28.61 0.02 -9.93
C VAL A 436 -27.99 1.24 -10.61
N CYS A 437 -27.65 1.11 -11.90
CA CYS A 437 -27.06 2.21 -12.65
C CYS A 437 -28.10 3.23 -13.15
N HIS A 438 -29.33 2.82 -13.47
CA HIS A 438 -30.34 3.70 -14.09
C HIS A 438 -31.36 4.27 -13.11
N THR A 439 -31.06 4.31 -11.81
CA THR A 439 -31.93 4.96 -10.81
C THR A 439 -31.10 5.95 -9.99
N ALA A 440 -31.43 7.24 -10.08
CA ALA A 440 -30.82 8.23 -9.19
C ALA A 440 -31.23 7.99 -7.72
N PRO A 441 -30.41 8.38 -6.73
CA PRO A 441 -30.80 8.35 -5.33
C PRO A 441 -32.12 9.11 -5.08
N GLY A 442 -33.11 8.45 -4.47
CA GLY A 442 -34.47 8.99 -4.28
C GLY A 442 -35.29 9.16 -5.58
N GLY A 443 -34.76 8.73 -6.71
CA GLY A 443 -35.38 8.79 -8.02
C GLY A 443 -36.35 7.64 -8.28
N ARG A 444 -37.03 7.72 -9.42
CA ARG A 444 -37.88 6.64 -9.93
C ARG A 444 -37.01 5.58 -10.60
N THR A 445 -37.30 4.30 -10.35
CA THR A 445 -36.57 3.17 -10.93
C THR A 445 -36.42 3.31 -12.44
N ASN A 446 -35.21 3.11 -12.97
CA ASN A 446 -34.86 3.17 -14.39
C ASN A 446 -35.04 4.54 -15.07
N ALA A 447 -35.32 5.62 -14.33
CA ALA A 447 -35.50 6.97 -14.89
C ALA A 447 -34.17 7.70 -15.19
N GLY A 448 -33.02 7.08 -14.93
CA GLY A 448 -31.69 7.62 -15.15
C GLY A 448 -31.26 8.64 -14.09
N GLY A 449 -30.15 9.33 -14.36
CA GLY A 449 -29.64 10.42 -13.52
C GLY A 449 -28.66 10.01 -12.43
N PHE A 450 -28.28 8.73 -12.35
CA PHE A 450 -27.22 8.29 -11.44
C PHE A 450 -25.86 8.83 -11.93
N PRO A 451 -25.07 9.50 -11.08
CA PRO A 451 -23.71 9.95 -11.41
C PRO A 451 -22.72 8.80 -11.23
N LEU A 452 -22.09 8.38 -12.33
CA LEU A 452 -20.95 7.48 -12.29
C LEU A 452 -19.66 8.29 -12.38
N ASP A 453 -18.93 8.36 -11.27
CA ASP A 453 -17.61 9.00 -11.23
C ASP A 453 -16.55 8.08 -11.81
N THR A 454 -15.85 8.58 -12.82
CA THR A 454 -14.76 7.86 -13.48
C THR A 454 -13.48 8.70 -13.43
N PRO A 455 -12.28 8.08 -13.62
CA PRO A 455 -11.04 8.83 -13.77
C PRO A 455 -11.05 9.86 -14.92
N PHE A 456 -12.03 9.77 -15.83
CA PHE A 456 -12.20 10.64 -16.99
C PHE A 456 -13.22 11.76 -16.76
N GLY A 457 -13.92 11.76 -15.62
CA GLY A 457 -15.03 12.66 -15.30
C GLY A 457 -16.35 11.91 -15.03
N THR A 458 -17.40 12.67 -14.74
CA THR A 458 -18.71 12.10 -14.35
C THR A 458 -19.59 11.80 -15.56
N ILE A 459 -20.10 10.58 -15.62
CA ILE A 459 -21.05 10.09 -16.64
C ILE A 459 -22.40 9.88 -15.96
N TYR A 460 -23.47 10.46 -16.52
CA TYR A 460 -24.82 10.26 -16.00
C TYR A 460 -25.54 9.15 -16.78
N SER A 461 -26.27 8.29 -16.05
CA SER A 461 -27.10 7.25 -16.66
C SER A 461 -28.34 7.82 -17.34
N THR A 462 -28.79 7.14 -18.40
CA THR A 462 -29.94 7.56 -19.23
C THR A 462 -31.27 7.01 -18.68
N ASN A 463 -32.38 7.57 -19.12
CA ASN A 463 -33.71 7.06 -18.78
C ASN A 463 -34.03 5.82 -19.67
N LEU A 464 -34.28 4.67 -19.05
CA LEU A 464 -34.63 3.40 -19.72
C LEU A 464 -36.13 3.11 -19.71
N THR A 465 -36.97 3.99 -19.17
CA THR A 465 -38.42 3.78 -19.17
C THR A 465 -39.01 3.95 -20.57
N PRO A 466 -40.22 3.42 -20.86
CA PRO A 466 -40.84 3.56 -22.17
C PRO A 466 -41.43 4.95 -22.45
N ASP A 467 -40.98 5.99 -21.73
CA ASP A 467 -41.34 7.36 -22.06
C ASP A 467 -40.86 7.72 -23.48
N PRO A 468 -41.72 8.23 -24.37
CA PRO A 468 -41.39 8.45 -25.78
C PRO A 468 -40.49 9.67 -26.02
N GLU A 469 -40.44 10.62 -25.09
CA GLU A 469 -39.67 11.86 -25.25
C GLU A 469 -38.27 11.77 -24.62
N THR A 470 -38.19 11.20 -23.42
CA THR A 470 -37.00 11.22 -22.58
C THR A 470 -36.40 9.85 -22.33
N GLY A 471 -37.18 8.78 -22.54
CA GLY A 471 -36.77 7.39 -22.36
C GLY A 471 -36.54 6.63 -23.69
N ILE A 472 -36.76 5.32 -23.64
CA ILE A 472 -36.60 4.42 -24.80
C ILE A 472 -37.91 4.14 -25.54
N GLY A 473 -39.01 4.82 -25.21
CA GLY A 473 -40.35 4.55 -25.76
C GLY A 473 -40.46 4.65 -27.29
N SER A 474 -39.58 5.44 -27.92
CA SER A 474 -39.51 5.59 -29.38
C SER A 474 -38.49 4.66 -30.05
N TRP A 475 -37.85 3.75 -29.32
CA TRP A 475 -36.78 2.90 -29.84
C TRP A 475 -37.40 1.62 -30.39
N SER A 476 -36.94 1.18 -31.57
CA SER A 476 -37.25 -0.15 -32.07
C SER A 476 -36.32 -1.18 -31.45
N TYR A 477 -36.73 -2.46 -31.44
CA TYR A 477 -35.86 -3.53 -30.96
C TYR A 477 -34.48 -3.55 -31.66
N PRO A 478 -34.36 -3.40 -33.01
CA PRO A 478 -33.06 -3.28 -33.66
C PRO A 478 -32.20 -2.11 -33.14
N ALA A 479 -32.81 -0.97 -32.81
CA ALA A 479 -32.08 0.16 -32.22
C ALA A 479 -31.60 -0.15 -30.79
N PHE A 480 -32.43 -0.81 -29.99
CA PHE A 480 -32.06 -1.27 -28.65
C PHE A 480 -30.93 -2.32 -28.71
N ALA A 481 -31.09 -3.37 -29.52
CA ALA A 481 -30.09 -4.41 -29.70
C ALA A 481 -28.75 -3.84 -30.19
N ARG A 482 -28.77 -2.89 -31.12
CA ARG A 482 -27.56 -2.18 -31.58
C ARG A 482 -26.87 -1.41 -30.46
N ALA A 483 -27.63 -0.75 -29.58
CA ALA A 483 -27.03 -0.07 -28.43
C ALA A 483 -26.39 -1.08 -27.46
N MET A 484 -27.10 -2.16 -27.13
CA MET A 484 -26.62 -3.20 -26.20
C MET A 484 -25.42 -3.98 -26.75
N ARG A 485 -25.37 -4.25 -28.06
CA ARG A 485 -24.32 -5.08 -28.68
C ARG A 485 -23.14 -4.28 -29.20
N GLU A 486 -23.37 -3.09 -29.75
CA GLU A 486 -22.34 -2.35 -30.50
C GLU A 486 -21.97 -1.01 -29.82
N GLY A 487 -22.67 -0.63 -28.75
CA GLY A 487 -22.48 0.66 -28.10
C GLY A 487 -22.87 1.83 -29.02
N ILE A 488 -23.86 1.66 -29.89
CA ILE A 488 -24.33 2.70 -30.82
C ILE A 488 -25.79 3.03 -30.53
N SER A 489 -26.05 4.26 -30.12
CA SER A 489 -27.39 4.76 -29.86
C SER A 489 -28.29 4.73 -31.10
N ARG A 490 -29.60 4.81 -30.91
CA ARG A 490 -30.59 4.94 -32.00
C ARG A 490 -30.25 6.07 -32.98
N ASP A 491 -29.76 7.20 -32.48
CA ASP A 491 -29.40 8.37 -33.28
C ASP A 491 -28.03 8.27 -33.98
N GLY A 492 -27.32 7.15 -33.83
CA GLY A 492 -26.03 6.90 -34.46
C GLY A 492 -24.82 7.34 -33.63
N ARG A 493 -25.02 7.95 -32.45
CA ARG A 493 -23.90 8.31 -31.56
C ARG A 493 -23.34 7.09 -30.84
N HIS A 494 -22.02 6.99 -30.76
CA HIS A 494 -21.37 6.02 -29.87
C HIS A 494 -21.65 6.34 -28.40
N LEU A 495 -21.86 5.28 -27.63
CA LEU A 495 -22.09 5.29 -26.19
C LEU A 495 -20.74 5.09 -25.49
N TYR A 496 -20.54 5.75 -24.35
CA TYR A 496 -19.31 5.55 -23.58
C TYR A 496 -19.30 4.14 -22.98
N PRO A 497 -18.14 3.45 -22.93
CA PRO A 497 -18.02 2.09 -22.39
C PRO A 497 -18.39 1.92 -20.90
N ALA A 498 -18.68 3.01 -20.19
CA ALA A 498 -19.32 2.98 -18.88
C ALA A 498 -20.71 2.31 -18.94
N PHE A 499 -21.39 2.38 -20.09
CA PHE A 499 -22.46 1.46 -20.41
C PHE A 499 -21.81 0.16 -20.89
N PRO A 500 -21.95 -0.98 -20.18
CA PRO A 500 -21.15 -2.18 -20.40
C PRO A 500 -21.61 -3.01 -21.62
N TYR A 501 -21.78 -2.35 -22.77
CA TYR A 501 -22.16 -3.00 -24.04
C TYR A 501 -21.12 -4.04 -24.51
N THR A 502 -19.87 -3.97 -24.05
CA THR A 502 -18.86 -5.01 -24.30
C THR A 502 -19.24 -6.36 -23.67
N ALA A 503 -19.88 -6.34 -22.51
CA ALA A 503 -20.41 -7.52 -21.83
C ALA A 503 -21.78 -7.90 -22.39
N PHE A 504 -22.68 -6.91 -22.54
CA PHE A 504 -24.02 -7.17 -23.08
C PHE A 504 -24.04 -7.70 -24.52
N ALA A 505 -22.98 -7.46 -25.31
CA ALA A 505 -22.78 -8.11 -26.59
C ALA A 505 -22.84 -9.64 -26.53
N LYS A 506 -22.48 -10.23 -25.37
CA LYS A 506 -22.50 -11.68 -25.15
C LYS A 506 -23.90 -12.25 -24.94
N LEU A 507 -24.90 -11.41 -24.67
CA LEU A 507 -26.28 -11.85 -24.45
C LEU A 507 -26.87 -12.54 -25.69
N SER A 508 -27.65 -13.59 -25.45
CA SER A 508 -28.41 -14.28 -26.47
C SER A 508 -29.50 -13.35 -27.03
N GLU A 509 -29.90 -13.60 -28.27
CA GLU A 509 -30.97 -12.82 -28.91
C GLU A 509 -32.30 -12.90 -28.14
N ALA A 510 -32.61 -14.08 -27.60
CA ALA A 510 -33.80 -14.28 -26.77
C ALA A 510 -33.75 -13.45 -25.48
N ASP A 511 -32.58 -13.34 -24.83
CA ASP A 511 -32.42 -12.55 -23.61
C ASP A 511 -32.49 -11.05 -23.87
N LEU A 512 -31.91 -10.56 -24.97
CA LEU A 512 -32.02 -9.14 -25.35
C LEU A 512 -33.45 -8.76 -25.71
N LEU A 513 -34.17 -9.60 -26.45
CA LEU A 513 -35.57 -9.36 -26.78
C LEU A 513 -36.46 -9.38 -25.53
N ALA A 514 -36.23 -10.34 -24.62
CA ALA A 514 -36.94 -10.41 -23.35
C ALA A 514 -36.66 -9.17 -22.48
N LEU A 515 -35.40 -8.73 -22.39
CA LEU A 515 -35.02 -7.52 -21.68
C LEU A 515 -35.72 -6.28 -22.26
N TYR A 516 -35.70 -6.12 -23.59
CA TYR A 516 -36.41 -5.03 -24.27
C TYR A 516 -37.91 -5.06 -23.96
N ALA A 517 -38.55 -6.23 -24.05
CA ALA A 517 -39.95 -6.41 -23.71
C ALA A 517 -40.27 -6.01 -22.26
N TYR A 518 -39.43 -6.44 -21.32
CA TYR A 518 -39.58 -6.08 -19.91
C TYR A 518 -39.43 -4.58 -19.66
N LEU A 519 -38.39 -3.93 -20.21
CA LEU A 519 -38.20 -2.48 -20.06
C LEU A 519 -39.35 -1.69 -20.68
N MET A 520 -39.84 -2.11 -21.84
CA MET A 520 -40.94 -1.46 -22.54
C MET A 520 -42.32 -1.70 -21.89
N SER A 521 -42.43 -2.65 -20.95
CA SER A 521 -43.64 -2.88 -20.15
C SER A 521 -43.66 -2.12 -18.82
N GLN A 522 -42.55 -1.46 -18.45
CA GLN A 522 -42.46 -0.71 -17.20
C GLN A 522 -43.26 0.60 -17.25
N PRO A 523 -43.60 1.21 -16.09
CA PRO A 523 -44.21 2.53 -16.07
C PRO A 523 -43.33 3.57 -16.78
N ALA A 524 -43.91 4.33 -17.70
CA ALA A 524 -43.23 5.45 -18.35
C ALA A 524 -42.98 6.58 -17.33
N VAL A 525 -41.76 7.10 -17.30
CA VAL A 525 -41.38 8.22 -16.45
C VAL A 525 -40.72 9.28 -17.31
N LYS A 526 -41.35 10.45 -17.42
CA LYS A 526 -40.77 11.61 -18.09
C LYS A 526 -39.70 12.23 -17.19
N ALA A 527 -38.44 11.93 -17.50
CA ALA A 527 -37.28 12.42 -16.75
C ALA A 527 -36.11 12.62 -17.71
N ALA A 528 -35.52 13.81 -17.69
CA ALA A 528 -34.34 14.16 -18.49
C ALA A 528 -33.10 14.22 -17.57
N PRO A 529 -32.25 13.17 -17.56
CA PRO A 529 -31.03 13.16 -16.78
C PRO A 529 -30.07 14.29 -17.15
N PRO A 530 -29.19 14.73 -16.23
CA PRO A 530 -28.13 15.66 -16.54
C PRO A 530 -27.23 15.15 -17.68
N PRO A 531 -26.66 16.03 -18.53
CA PRO A 531 -25.75 15.60 -19.57
C PRO A 531 -24.39 15.18 -18.97
N THR A 532 -23.81 14.10 -19.52
CA THR A 532 -22.42 13.68 -19.26
C THR A 532 -21.42 14.83 -19.48
N ARG A 533 -20.52 15.05 -18.52
CA ARG A 533 -19.48 16.10 -18.60
C ARG A 533 -18.09 15.49 -18.55
N LEU A 534 -17.50 15.30 -19.73
CA LEU A 534 -16.10 14.88 -19.87
C LEU A 534 -15.25 16.05 -20.38
N PRO A 535 -13.96 16.14 -20.02
CA PRO A 535 -13.07 17.15 -20.55
C PRO A 535 -12.76 16.87 -22.03
N PHE A 536 -12.41 17.91 -22.78
CA PHE A 536 -11.88 17.74 -24.14
C PHE A 536 -10.52 17.00 -24.07
N PRO A 537 -10.26 16.00 -24.94
CA PRO A 537 -11.08 15.58 -26.09
C PRO A 537 -12.09 14.44 -25.80
N LEU A 538 -12.17 13.93 -24.58
CA LEU A 538 -13.00 12.77 -24.21
C LEU A 538 -14.52 13.03 -24.36
N ASN A 539 -14.95 14.29 -24.39
CA ASN A 539 -16.32 14.67 -24.73
C ASN A 539 -16.73 14.38 -26.19
N GLN A 540 -15.77 14.03 -27.06
CA GLN A 540 -16.06 13.73 -28.46
C GLN A 540 -16.42 12.25 -28.64
N ARG A 541 -17.72 11.95 -28.72
CA ARG A 541 -18.24 10.56 -28.86
C ARG A 541 -17.67 9.79 -30.04
N ARG A 542 -17.23 10.45 -31.12
CA ARG A 542 -16.62 9.78 -32.29
C ARG A 542 -15.29 9.09 -31.95
N LEU A 543 -14.57 9.55 -30.94
CA LEU A 543 -13.33 8.89 -30.50
C LEU A 543 -13.58 7.48 -29.96
N VAL A 544 -14.80 7.21 -29.48
CA VAL A 544 -15.19 5.87 -29.02
C VAL A 544 -15.23 4.86 -30.17
N ALA A 545 -15.40 5.29 -31.42
CA ALA A 545 -15.32 4.38 -32.58
C ALA A 545 -13.94 3.69 -32.65
N GLY A 546 -12.86 4.47 -32.46
CA GLY A 546 -11.49 3.94 -32.42
C GLY A 546 -11.25 3.06 -31.19
N TRP A 547 -11.86 3.40 -30.05
CA TRP A 547 -11.82 2.56 -28.86
C TRP A 547 -12.53 1.22 -29.10
N ASN A 548 -13.72 1.21 -29.71
CA ASN A 548 -14.45 0.00 -30.04
C ASN A 548 -13.65 -0.89 -30.99
N TRP A 549 -13.01 -0.32 -32.00
CA TRP A 549 -12.17 -1.08 -32.92
C TRP A 549 -11.02 -1.81 -32.21
N LEU A 550 -10.49 -1.25 -31.13
CA LEU A 550 -9.40 -1.85 -30.34
C LEU A 550 -9.88 -2.86 -29.30
N TYR A 551 -11.01 -2.60 -28.64
CA TYR A 551 -11.36 -3.25 -27.37
C TYR A 551 -12.73 -3.92 -27.34
N HIS A 552 -13.53 -3.80 -28.40
CA HIS A 552 -14.88 -4.33 -28.42
C HIS A 552 -15.04 -5.51 -29.38
N ASP A 553 -15.59 -6.61 -28.86
CA ASP A 553 -16.05 -7.76 -29.64
C ASP A 553 -17.58 -7.87 -29.55
N PRO A 554 -18.31 -7.55 -30.64
CA PRO A 554 -19.78 -7.59 -30.67
C PRO A 554 -20.36 -9.00 -30.76
N ALA A 555 -19.53 -10.05 -30.87
CA ALA A 555 -20.02 -11.42 -31.04
C ALA A 555 -20.78 -11.91 -29.79
N PRO A 556 -21.95 -12.56 -29.96
CA PRO A 556 -22.64 -13.26 -28.88
C PRO A 556 -21.79 -14.37 -28.26
N TYR A 557 -22.09 -14.74 -27.02
CA TYR A 557 -21.44 -15.89 -26.38
C TYR A 557 -21.67 -17.17 -27.18
N GLN A 558 -20.61 -17.93 -27.38
CA GLN A 558 -20.67 -19.26 -27.98
C GLN A 558 -20.25 -20.30 -26.93
N PRO A 559 -21.12 -21.26 -26.59
CA PRO A 559 -20.77 -22.33 -25.66
C PRO A 559 -19.56 -23.13 -26.14
N ASP A 560 -18.63 -23.38 -25.24
CA ASP A 560 -17.50 -24.28 -25.48
C ASP A 560 -17.98 -25.74 -25.40
N PRO A 561 -17.91 -26.53 -26.48
CA PRO A 561 -18.37 -27.91 -26.50
C PRO A 561 -17.54 -28.85 -25.60
N GLN A 562 -16.34 -28.43 -25.16
CA GLN A 562 -15.49 -29.19 -24.24
C GLN A 562 -15.84 -28.94 -22.77
N LYS A 563 -16.76 -28.01 -22.48
CA LYS A 563 -17.16 -27.63 -21.12
C LYS A 563 -18.57 -28.10 -20.82
N SER A 564 -18.85 -28.28 -19.52
CA SER A 564 -20.19 -28.69 -19.07
C SER A 564 -21.23 -27.61 -19.36
N VAL A 565 -22.50 -28.00 -19.39
CA VAL A 565 -23.63 -27.05 -19.53
C VAL A 565 -23.61 -26.02 -18.40
N LEU A 566 -23.33 -26.46 -17.17
CA LEU A 566 -23.26 -25.58 -15.99
C LEU A 566 -22.14 -24.56 -16.13
N TRP A 567 -20.95 -24.97 -16.56
CA TRP A 567 -19.82 -24.08 -16.78
C TRP A 567 -20.11 -23.03 -17.86
N ASN A 568 -20.69 -23.46 -18.98
CA ASN A 568 -21.07 -22.55 -20.07
C ASN A 568 -22.14 -21.55 -19.64
N ARG A 569 -23.12 -22.00 -18.84
CA ARG A 569 -24.14 -21.11 -18.28
C ARG A 569 -23.51 -20.08 -17.33
N GLY A 570 -22.57 -20.51 -16.49
CA GLY A 570 -21.84 -19.64 -15.58
C GLY A 570 -21.03 -18.58 -16.30
N LYS A 571 -20.22 -18.99 -17.29
CA LYS A 571 -19.44 -18.06 -18.12
C LYS A 571 -20.33 -17.06 -18.86
N TYR A 572 -21.44 -17.53 -19.44
CA TYR A 572 -22.42 -16.66 -20.09
C TYR A 572 -22.96 -15.58 -19.15
N LEU A 573 -23.28 -15.94 -17.90
CA LEU A 573 -23.79 -15.00 -16.92
C LEU A 573 -22.70 -14.04 -16.42
N VAL A 574 -21.49 -14.53 -16.16
CA VAL A 574 -20.36 -13.73 -15.66
C VAL A 574 -19.86 -12.73 -16.71
N ASP A 575 -19.70 -13.15 -17.97
CA ASP A 575 -19.20 -12.28 -19.05
C ASP A 575 -20.30 -11.48 -19.74
N GLY A 576 -21.55 -11.92 -19.61
CA GLY A 576 -22.70 -11.32 -20.28
C GLY A 576 -23.47 -10.39 -19.37
N ALA A 577 -24.61 -10.86 -18.85
CA ALA A 577 -25.51 -10.04 -18.04
C ALA A 577 -24.80 -9.51 -16.79
N GLY A 578 -24.13 -10.36 -16.01
CA GLY A 578 -23.50 -10.00 -14.74
C GLY A 578 -22.25 -9.16 -14.85
N HIS A 579 -21.65 -9.04 -16.05
CA HIS A 579 -20.51 -8.18 -16.38
C HIS A 579 -19.41 -8.14 -15.30
N CYS A 580 -19.13 -9.25 -14.61
CA CYS A 580 -18.35 -9.23 -13.36
C CYS A 580 -16.94 -8.63 -13.56
N GLY A 581 -16.35 -8.83 -14.73
CA GLY A 581 -15.06 -8.25 -15.14
C GLY A 581 -15.05 -6.72 -15.19
N ALA A 582 -16.20 -6.06 -15.33
CA ALA A 582 -16.31 -4.61 -15.34
C ALA A 582 -15.79 -3.97 -14.04
N CYS A 583 -15.94 -4.66 -12.90
CA CYS A 583 -15.47 -4.26 -11.59
C CYS A 583 -14.26 -5.09 -11.12
N HIS A 584 -14.25 -6.40 -11.42
CA HIS A 584 -13.27 -7.35 -10.89
C HIS A 584 -12.07 -7.64 -11.81
N SER A 585 -11.90 -6.91 -12.91
CA SER A 585 -10.68 -6.96 -13.74
C SER A 585 -10.00 -5.58 -13.76
N PRO A 586 -8.66 -5.51 -13.82
CA PRO A 586 -7.96 -4.24 -13.89
C PRO A 586 -8.21 -3.59 -15.25
N ARG A 587 -8.22 -2.25 -15.28
CA ARG A 587 -8.39 -1.47 -16.52
C ARG A 587 -7.08 -0.88 -17.00
N ASN A 588 -6.90 -0.75 -18.31
CA ASN A 588 -5.74 -0.07 -18.90
C ASN A 588 -5.93 1.46 -18.85
N ALA A 589 -4.90 2.21 -19.27
CA ALA A 589 -4.93 3.68 -19.24
C ALA A 589 -6.04 4.33 -20.10
N LEU A 590 -6.64 3.58 -21.05
CA LEU A 590 -7.77 4.01 -21.87
C LEU A 590 -9.12 3.54 -21.31
N GLY A 591 -9.12 2.99 -20.08
CA GLY A 591 -10.33 2.54 -19.39
C GLY A 591 -10.88 1.19 -19.88
N ALA A 592 -10.18 0.48 -20.77
CA ALA A 592 -10.62 -0.84 -21.22
C ALA A 592 -10.23 -1.95 -20.23
N GLU A 593 -11.12 -2.92 -20.07
CA GLU A 593 -10.87 -4.12 -19.27
C GLU A 593 -9.67 -4.90 -19.81
N GLN A 594 -8.78 -5.34 -18.91
CA GLN A 594 -7.67 -6.21 -19.28
C GLN A 594 -8.10 -7.67 -19.22
N GLY A 595 -8.04 -8.37 -20.36
CA GLY A 595 -8.32 -9.80 -20.45
C GLY A 595 -7.09 -10.69 -20.20
N GLY A 596 -7.16 -11.94 -20.66
CA GLY A 596 -6.06 -12.90 -20.52
C GLY A 596 -5.74 -13.21 -19.06
N PHE A 597 -4.46 -13.14 -18.68
CA PHE A 597 -4.02 -13.41 -17.29
C PHE A 597 -4.53 -12.39 -16.26
N ALA A 598 -5.02 -11.22 -16.71
CA ALA A 598 -5.56 -10.18 -15.83
C ALA A 598 -7.07 -10.31 -15.58
N TYR A 599 -7.77 -11.16 -16.33
CA TYR A 599 -9.20 -11.35 -16.21
C TYR A 599 -9.59 -11.83 -14.80
N LEU A 600 -10.49 -11.09 -14.15
CA LEU A 600 -11.02 -11.35 -12.80
C LEU A 600 -9.97 -11.35 -11.66
N THR A 601 -8.81 -10.73 -11.89
CA THR A 601 -7.73 -10.63 -10.90
C THR A 601 -7.85 -9.47 -9.91
N GLY A 602 -9.01 -8.84 -9.86
CA GLY A 602 -9.32 -7.69 -9.01
C GLY A 602 -9.43 -6.40 -9.83
N GLY A 603 -9.98 -5.36 -9.22
CA GLY A 603 -10.19 -4.09 -9.89
C GLY A 603 -10.68 -3.01 -8.93
N SER A 604 -11.37 -2.01 -9.47
CA SER A 604 -11.91 -0.91 -8.68
C SER A 604 -13.18 -0.39 -9.32
N ALA A 605 -14.20 -0.09 -8.51
CA ALA A 605 -15.47 0.45 -8.96
C ALA A 605 -16.02 1.42 -7.91
N GLU A 606 -16.49 2.59 -8.34
CA GLU A 606 -17.15 3.58 -7.46
C GLU A 606 -16.32 3.97 -6.22
N GLY A 607 -14.99 4.00 -6.36
CA GLY A 607 -14.06 4.29 -5.25
C GLY A 607 -13.83 3.15 -4.26
N TRP A 608 -14.35 1.95 -4.55
CA TRP A 608 -14.10 0.71 -3.83
C TRP A 608 -13.07 -0.15 -4.56
N ASP A 609 -12.25 -0.85 -3.79
CA ASP A 609 -11.36 -1.88 -4.33
C ASP A 609 -12.14 -3.19 -4.46
N ALA A 610 -12.28 -3.70 -5.69
CA ALA A 610 -12.95 -4.96 -5.96
C ALA A 610 -11.95 -6.12 -5.82
N PRO A 611 -12.20 -7.13 -4.95
CA PRO A 611 -11.27 -8.24 -4.74
C PRO A 611 -11.15 -9.12 -5.99
N ALA A 612 -10.06 -9.87 -6.14
CA ALA A 612 -9.97 -10.87 -7.21
C ALA A 612 -11.00 -11.99 -7.00
N LEU A 613 -11.65 -12.43 -8.09
CA LEU A 613 -12.58 -13.57 -8.07
C LEU A 613 -11.89 -14.90 -8.42
N VAL A 614 -10.59 -14.85 -8.72
CA VAL A 614 -9.74 -16.02 -9.01
C VAL A 614 -8.60 -16.11 -7.99
N ALA A 615 -7.93 -17.26 -7.95
CA ALA A 615 -6.95 -17.67 -6.93
C ALA A 615 -5.77 -16.72 -6.65
N ALA A 616 -5.60 -15.67 -7.46
CA ALA A 616 -4.64 -14.60 -7.19
C ALA A 616 -5.04 -13.68 -6.02
N SER A 617 -6.19 -13.89 -5.36
CA SER A 617 -6.65 -13.06 -4.24
C SER A 617 -5.85 -13.31 -2.96
N HIS A 618 -4.66 -12.73 -2.83
CA HIS A 618 -3.90 -12.68 -1.58
C HIS A 618 -4.63 -11.93 -0.45
N ALA A 619 -5.74 -11.25 -0.76
CA ALA A 619 -6.55 -10.51 0.18
C ALA A 619 -7.62 -11.35 0.89
N ALA A 620 -8.04 -12.50 0.33
CA ALA A 620 -9.00 -13.37 1.00
C ALA A 620 -8.30 -14.13 2.15
N PRO A 621 -8.75 -14.03 3.41
CA PRO A 621 -8.08 -14.68 4.54
C PRO A 621 -8.11 -16.22 4.46
N VAL A 622 -9.13 -16.74 3.77
CA VAL A 622 -9.42 -18.15 3.53
C VAL A 622 -9.71 -18.31 2.02
N PRO A 623 -9.33 -19.43 1.39
CA PRO A 623 -9.68 -19.68 0.00
C PRO A 623 -11.21 -19.85 -0.20
N TRP A 624 -11.73 -19.38 -1.33
CA TRP A 624 -13.14 -19.52 -1.68
C TRP A 624 -13.46 -20.93 -2.17
N THR A 625 -14.50 -21.54 -1.62
CA THR A 625 -15.11 -22.77 -2.15
C THR A 625 -16.28 -22.43 -3.07
N GLU A 626 -16.71 -23.38 -3.90
CA GLU A 626 -17.87 -23.20 -4.77
C GLU A 626 -19.15 -22.94 -3.96
N ASP A 627 -19.33 -23.64 -2.83
CA ASP A 627 -20.48 -23.45 -1.95
C ASP A 627 -20.45 -22.11 -1.23
N ALA A 628 -19.30 -21.67 -0.72
CA ALA A 628 -19.17 -20.34 -0.11
C ALA A 628 -19.45 -19.21 -1.12
N LEU A 629 -19.00 -19.36 -2.38
CA LEU A 629 -19.35 -18.43 -3.47
C LEU A 629 -20.85 -18.42 -3.74
N PHE A 630 -21.47 -19.60 -3.82
CA PHE A 630 -22.91 -19.70 -4.04
C PHE A 630 -23.69 -19.01 -2.91
N ASP A 631 -23.38 -19.30 -1.65
CA ASP A 631 -24.06 -18.73 -0.50
C ASP A 631 -23.91 -17.21 -0.44
N TYR A 632 -22.69 -16.71 -0.69
CA TYR A 632 -22.42 -15.28 -0.75
C TYR A 632 -23.23 -14.58 -1.86
N LEU A 633 -23.22 -15.12 -3.07
CA LEU A 633 -23.95 -14.53 -4.21
C LEU A 633 -25.47 -14.68 -4.07
N ARG A 634 -25.94 -15.68 -3.32
CA ARG A 634 -27.37 -15.97 -3.14
C ARG A 634 -28.00 -15.22 -1.98
N THR A 635 -27.23 -14.94 -0.93
CA THR A 635 -27.74 -14.42 0.35
C THR A 635 -27.09 -13.12 0.79
N GLY A 636 -25.89 -12.82 0.26
CA GLY A 636 -25.03 -11.72 0.67
C GLY A 636 -24.16 -12.01 1.87
N PHE A 637 -24.04 -13.27 2.26
CA PHE A 637 -23.17 -13.69 3.36
C PHE A 637 -22.57 -15.07 3.10
N SER A 638 -21.28 -15.21 3.44
CA SER A 638 -20.65 -16.50 3.69
C SER A 638 -19.97 -16.44 5.06
N PRO A 639 -20.07 -17.50 5.89
CA PRO A 639 -19.38 -17.56 7.18
C PRO A 639 -17.88 -17.31 7.08
N GLU A 640 -17.24 -17.73 5.99
CA GLU A 640 -15.80 -17.68 5.73
C GLU A 640 -15.32 -16.35 5.15
N HIS A 641 -16.23 -15.52 4.62
CA HIS A 641 -15.89 -14.32 3.85
C HIS A 641 -16.63 -13.04 4.25
N GLY A 642 -17.63 -13.15 5.14
CA GLY A 642 -18.40 -12.03 5.64
C GLY A 642 -19.55 -11.60 4.73
N VAL A 643 -19.92 -10.32 4.81
CA VAL A 643 -21.14 -9.76 4.21
C VAL A 643 -20.84 -8.89 3.00
N ALA A 644 -21.70 -8.93 1.98
CA ALA A 644 -21.67 -8.00 0.85
C ALA A 644 -21.98 -6.56 1.29
N ALA A 645 -21.10 -5.63 0.93
CA ALA A 645 -21.21 -4.22 1.28
C ALA A 645 -20.85 -3.33 0.07
N GLY A 646 -21.17 -2.04 0.17
CA GLY A 646 -20.89 -1.08 -0.90
C GLY A 646 -21.56 -1.48 -2.22
N PRO A 647 -20.88 -1.33 -3.37
CA PRO A 647 -21.44 -1.62 -4.69
C PRO A 647 -21.87 -3.09 -4.88
N MET A 648 -21.33 -4.03 -4.10
CA MET A 648 -21.72 -5.44 -4.20
C MET A 648 -23.04 -5.77 -3.51
N ALA A 649 -23.52 -4.95 -2.57
CA ALA A 649 -24.79 -5.19 -1.90
C ALA A 649 -25.99 -5.21 -2.87
N PRO A 650 -26.19 -4.19 -3.74
CA PRO A 650 -27.29 -4.22 -4.71
C PRO A 650 -27.11 -5.29 -5.79
N VAL A 651 -25.87 -5.60 -6.21
CA VAL A 651 -25.57 -6.70 -7.15
C VAL A 651 -26.08 -8.03 -6.59
N VAL A 652 -25.71 -8.34 -5.34
CA VAL A 652 -26.18 -9.55 -4.66
C VAL A 652 -27.69 -9.54 -4.48
N ALA A 653 -28.32 -8.40 -4.17
CA ALA A 653 -29.77 -8.31 -4.07
C ALA A 653 -30.45 -8.71 -5.40
N GLY A 654 -29.89 -8.32 -6.55
CA GLY A 654 -30.33 -8.75 -7.87
C GLY A 654 -30.09 -10.25 -8.12
N LEU A 655 -28.91 -10.77 -7.77
CA LEU A 655 -28.57 -12.18 -7.91
C LEU A 655 -29.42 -13.10 -7.03
N ALA A 656 -29.81 -12.64 -5.84
CA ALA A 656 -30.66 -13.39 -4.91
C ALA A 656 -32.08 -13.66 -5.46
N GLU A 657 -32.52 -12.89 -6.45
CA GLU A 657 -33.79 -13.05 -7.16
C GLU A 657 -33.69 -13.99 -8.37
N LEU A 658 -32.47 -14.35 -8.80
CA LEU A 658 -32.27 -15.29 -9.91
C LEU A 658 -32.60 -16.73 -9.49
N PRO A 659 -32.91 -17.62 -10.46
CA PRO A 659 -32.99 -19.04 -10.19
C PRO A 659 -31.72 -19.55 -9.53
N ALA A 660 -31.86 -20.39 -8.49
CA ALA A 660 -30.69 -20.92 -7.77
C ALA A 660 -29.68 -21.63 -8.69
N GLY A 661 -30.16 -22.27 -9.76
CA GLY A 661 -29.30 -22.90 -10.77
C GLY A 661 -28.41 -21.91 -11.53
N ASP A 662 -28.85 -20.66 -11.73
CA ASP A 662 -28.06 -19.63 -12.40
C ASP A 662 -26.96 -19.09 -11.46
N VAL A 663 -27.30 -18.84 -10.20
CA VAL A 663 -26.31 -18.45 -9.17
C VAL A 663 -25.28 -19.56 -8.97
N ARG A 664 -25.73 -20.82 -8.96
CA ARG A 664 -24.85 -22.00 -8.92
C ARG A 664 -23.94 -22.07 -10.14
N ALA A 665 -24.45 -21.77 -11.33
CA ALA A 665 -23.65 -21.74 -12.54
C ALA A 665 -22.53 -20.68 -12.46
N ILE A 666 -22.86 -19.48 -11.96
CA ILE A 666 -21.87 -18.40 -11.72
C ILE A 666 -20.79 -18.90 -10.75
N ALA A 667 -21.19 -19.41 -9.58
CA ALA A 667 -20.26 -19.93 -8.57
C ALA A 667 -19.36 -21.03 -9.13
N HIS A 668 -19.94 -21.99 -9.88
CA HIS A 668 -19.20 -23.08 -10.52
C HIS A 668 -18.18 -22.58 -11.54
N TYR A 669 -18.54 -21.60 -12.37
CA TYR A 669 -17.61 -21.01 -13.32
C TYR A 669 -16.45 -20.31 -12.60
N LEU A 670 -16.74 -19.44 -11.63
CA LEU A 670 -15.73 -18.71 -10.86
C LEU A 670 -14.79 -19.66 -10.10
N ALA A 671 -15.33 -20.67 -9.41
CA ALA A 671 -14.56 -21.69 -8.71
C ALA A 671 -13.62 -22.45 -9.67
N SER A 672 -14.05 -22.71 -10.90
CA SER A 672 -13.24 -23.42 -11.90
C SER A 672 -12.00 -22.65 -12.38
N LEU A 673 -11.94 -21.33 -12.12
CA LEU A 673 -10.80 -20.48 -12.48
C LEU A 673 -9.69 -20.50 -11.41
N SER A 674 -9.92 -21.20 -10.30
CA SER A 674 -9.01 -21.33 -9.17
C SER A 674 -8.63 -22.79 -8.95
N PRO A 675 -7.48 -23.10 -8.31
CA PRO A 675 -7.21 -24.44 -7.82
C PRO A 675 -8.37 -24.91 -6.93
N LYS A 676 -8.70 -26.20 -7.01
CA LYS A 676 -9.72 -26.77 -6.14
C LYS A 676 -9.28 -26.64 -4.69
N VAL A 677 -10.20 -26.17 -3.86
CA VAL A 677 -10.04 -26.00 -2.42
C VAL A 677 -10.81 -27.12 -1.74
N ASP A 678 -10.20 -27.80 -0.78
CA ASP A 678 -10.90 -28.74 0.10
C ASP A 678 -11.68 -27.97 1.16
N GLU A 679 -12.96 -28.31 1.35
CA GLU A 679 -13.84 -27.63 2.31
C GLU A 679 -13.37 -27.77 3.76
N ALA A 680 -12.79 -28.92 4.14
CA ALA A 680 -12.28 -29.12 5.48
C ALA A 680 -11.05 -28.23 5.74
N ASP A 681 -10.18 -28.10 4.73
CA ASP A 681 -9.02 -27.20 4.81
C ASP A 681 -9.45 -25.72 4.90
N ALA A 682 -10.45 -25.31 4.11
CA ALA A 682 -11.01 -23.95 4.17
C ALA A 682 -11.64 -23.67 5.54
N SER A 683 -12.43 -24.61 6.07
CA SER A 683 -13.07 -24.49 7.38
C SER A 683 -12.05 -24.41 8.53
N ALA A 684 -11.00 -25.24 8.49
CA ALA A 684 -9.91 -25.21 9.47
C ALA A 684 -9.12 -23.90 9.43
N ALA A 685 -8.84 -23.39 8.23
CA ALA A 685 -8.23 -22.07 8.04
C ALA A 685 -9.14 -20.96 8.59
N ALA A 686 -10.45 -21.05 8.34
CA ALA A 686 -11.42 -20.07 8.83
C ALA A 686 -11.49 -20.04 10.37
N ALA A 687 -11.52 -21.20 11.02
CA ALA A 687 -11.51 -21.29 12.48
C ALA A 687 -10.25 -20.63 13.09
N THR A 688 -9.09 -20.85 12.46
CA THR A 688 -7.82 -20.25 12.88
C THR A 688 -7.83 -18.73 12.70
N ARG A 689 -8.28 -18.24 11.54
CA ARG A 689 -8.37 -16.81 11.22
C ARG A 689 -9.37 -16.07 12.10
N ALA A 690 -10.52 -16.68 12.37
CA ALA A 690 -11.60 -16.11 13.19
C ALA A 690 -11.16 -15.78 14.63
N ALA A 691 -10.29 -16.60 15.22
CA ALA A 691 -9.74 -16.35 16.56
C ALA A 691 -8.83 -15.10 16.61
N GLY A 692 -8.18 -14.78 15.48
CA GLY A 692 -7.19 -13.73 15.28
C GLY A 692 -5.94 -13.85 16.18
N ALA A 693 -5.07 -12.84 16.15
CA ALA A 693 -3.82 -12.76 16.92
C ALA A 693 -4.01 -12.65 18.44
N ASP A 694 -3.01 -13.09 19.21
CA ASP A 694 -2.98 -12.88 20.66
C ASP A 694 -3.13 -11.38 21.01
N PRO A 695 -3.89 -10.98 22.05
CA PRO A 695 -3.95 -9.61 22.53
C PRO A 695 -2.58 -8.92 22.72
N LEU A 696 -1.53 -9.66 23.08
CA LEU A 696 -0.15 -9.16 23.17
C LEU A 696 0.38 -8.61 21.83
N ALA A 697 -0.10 -9.11 20.69
CA ALA A 697 0.25 -8.60 19.37
C ALA A 697 -0.35 -7.22 19.06
N THR A 698 -1.23 -6.71 19.93
CA THR A 698 -1.91 -5.40 19.80
C THR A 698 -1.48 -4.38 20.86
N LEU A 699 -0.37 -4.64 21.57
CA LEU A 699 0.21 -3.68 22.50
C LEU A 699 0.51 -2.34 21.79
N GLY A 700 0.16 -1.22 22.43
CA GLY A 700 0.26 0.13 21.87
C GLY A 700 -0.97 0.57 21.07
N LEU A 701 -2.01 -0.25 20.95
CA LEU A 701 -3.28 0.06 20.27
C LEU A 701 -4.47 0.10 21.24
N GLU A 702 -4.25 0.52 22.50
CA GLU A 702 -5.26 0.45 23.57
C GLU A 702 -6.50 1.29 23.30
N ASN A 703 -6.34 2.44 22.62
CA ASN A 703 -7.46 3.27 22.22
C ASN A 703 -8.34 2.57 21.17
N GLY A 704 -7.72 2.00 20.14
CA GLY A 704 -8.42 1.22 19.12
C GLY A 704 -9.13 0.01 19.70
N ARG A 705 -8.48 -0.70 20.63
CA ARG A 705 -9.09 -1.80 21.38
C ARG A 705 -10.32 -1.35 22.17
N ARG A 706 -10.21 -0.27 22.95
CA ARG A 706 -11.35 0.26 23.73
C ARG A 706 -12.51 0.68 22.83
N ALA A 707 -12.23 1.31 21.69
CA ALA A 707 -13.24 1.67 20.71
C ALA A 707 -13.92 0.41 20.14
N PHE A 708 -13.15 -0.61 19.77
CA PHE A 708 -13.68 -1.88 19.26
C PHE A 708 -14.53 -2.61 20.30
N ASP A 709 -14.04 -2.72 21.55
CA ASP A 709 -14.75 -3.39 22.64
C ASP A 709 -16.09 -2.71 22.95
N ALA A 710 -16.12 -1.37 22.90
CA ALA A 710 -17.33 -0.59 23.19
C ALA A 710 -18.34 -0.57 22.03
N ALA A 711 -17.88 -0.51 20.78
CA ALA A 711 -18.73 -0.23 19.62
C ALA A 711 -18.96 -1.43 18.68
N CYS A 712 -18.02 -2.38 18.64
CA CYS A 712 -17.97 -3.42 17.60
C CYS A 712 -18.06 -4.85 18.15
N ALA A 713 -17.48 -5.11 19.32
CA ALA A 713 -17.30 -6.46 19.84
C ALA A 713 -18.62 -7.23 20.08
N VAL A 714 -19.71 -6.54 20.41
CA VAL A 714 -21.04 -7.16 20.59
C VAL A 714 -21.52 -7.90 19.34
N CYS A 715 -21.14 -7.43 18.15
CA CYS A 715 -21.55 -8.01 16.87
C CYS A 715 -20.43 -8.80 16.18
N HIS A 716 -19.17 -8.40 16.36
CA HIS A 716 -18.04 -8.88 15.56
C HIS A 716 -17.01 -9.72 16.32
N ALA A 717 -17.05 -9.77 17.65
CA ALA A 717 -16.18 -10.66 18.41
C ALA A 717 -16.75 -12.08 18.44
N ALA A 718 -15.88 -13.09 18.45
CA ALA A 718 -16.30 -14.50 18.54
C ALA A 718 -17.15 -14.79 19.79
N SER A 719 -16.99 -14.01 20.86
CA SER A 719 -17.72 -14.13 22.13
C SER A 719 -19.02 -13.29 22.22
N GLY A 720 -19.29 -12.36 21.30
CA GLY A 720 -20.26 -11.28 21.51
C GLY A 720 -21.74 -11.62 21.27
N GLY A 721 -22.62 -11.33 22.25
CA GLY A 721 -24.07 -11.03 22.17
C GLY A 721 -25.06 -12.12 21.72
N VAL A 722 -26.38 -11.89 21.83
CA VAL A 722 -27.47 -12.75 21.28
C VAL A 722 -27.75 -12.47 19.79
N GLY A 723 -27.91 -13.51 18.97
CA GLY A 723 -28.02 -13.47 17.49
C GLY A 723 -29.29 -12.82 16.90
N HIS A 724 -29.86 -11.81 17.55
CA HIS A 724 -31.12 -11.20 17.15
C HIS A 724 -31.00 -10.07 16.11
N PHE A 725 -29.79 -9.67 15.71
CA PHE A 725 -29.54 -8.51 14.83
C PHE A 725 -29.04 -8.85 13.42
N GLY A 726 -29.27 -10.08 12.94
CA GLY A 726 -28.81 -10.55 11.62
C GLY A 726 -27.55 -11.41 11.69
N VAL A 727 -26.78 -11.44 10.60
CA VAL A 727 -25.57 -12.26 10.51
C VAL A 727 -24.39 -11.61 11.23
N ARG A 728 -23.38 -12.43 11.55
CA ARG A 728 -22.20 -12.00 12.33
C ARG A 728 -20.93 -12.23 11.54
N PRO A 729 -20.51 -11.25 10.72
CA PRO A 729 -19.24 -11.37 10.04
C PRO A 729 -18.11 -11.21 11.07
N LEU A 730 -17.29 -12.26 11.19
CA LEU A 730 -16.10 -12.25 12.02
C LEU A 730 -14.99 -11.46 11.32
N MET A 731 -14.33 -10.55 12.03
CA MET A 731 -13.36 -9.63 11.42
C MET A 731 -12.16 -10.34 10.78
N GLY A 732 -11.69 -11.45 11.37
CA GLY A 732 -10.59 -12.25 10.80
C GLY A 732 -10.91 -12.93 9.47
N LEU A 733 -12.19 -12.98 9.10
CA LEU A 733 -12.69 -13.60 7.86
C LEU A 733 -13.12 -12.56 6.84
N ASN A 734 -13.17 -11.27 7.21
CA ASN A 734 -13.57 -10.22 6.30
C ASN A 734 -12.40 -9.80 5.41
N THR A 735 -12.55 -10.00 4.10
CA THR A 735 -11.55 -9.61 3.08
C THR A 735 -11.12 -8.15 3.18
N SER A 736 -12.01 -7.23 3.58
CA SER A 736 -11.67 -5.80 3.74
C SER A 736 -10.64 -5.55 4.84
N VAL A 737 -10.57 -6.42 5.85
CA VAL A 737 -9.56 -6.35 6.92
C VAL A 737 -8.21 -6.84 6.43
N SER A 738 -8.20 -7.76 5.46
CA SER A 738 -6.98 -8.35 4.88
C SER A 738 -6.46 -7.61 3.64
N HIS A 739 -7.25 -6.72 3.02
CA HIS A 739 -6.85 -5.91 1.87
C HIS A 739 -5.60 -5.04 2.11
N ALA A 740 -4.84 -4.79 1.04
CA ALA A 740 -3.65 -3.96 1.10
C ALA A 740 -3.96 -2.47 1.36
N ASN A 741 -5.12 -1.98 0.89
CA ASN A 741 -5.60 -0.62 1.07
C ASN A 741 -6.67 -0.59 2.19
N PRO A 742 -6.59 0.33 3.17
CA PRO A 742 -7.60 0.44 4.24
C PRO A 742 -8.98 0.94 3.78
N ASP A 743 -9.10 1.48 2.56
CA ASP A 743 -10.26 2.26 2.14
C ASP A 743 -11.60 1.52 2.27
N ASN A 744 -11.68 0.25 1.85
CA ASN A 744 -12.93 -0.51 1.98
C ASN A 744 -13.37 -0.66 3.44
N LEU A 745 -12.45 -1.01 4.35
CA LEU A 745 -12.79 -1.11 5.78
C LEU A 745 -13.20 0.24 6.35
N LEU A 746 -12.45 1.30 6.04
CA LEU A 746 -12.76 2.65 6.52
C LEU A 746 -14.11 3.16 5.98
N ARG A 747 -14.45 2.89 4.72
CA ARG A 747 -15.76 3.22 4.15
C ARG A 747 -16.89 2.48 4.88
N VAL A 748 -16.72 1.20 5.18
CA VAL A 748 -17.72 0.42 5.94
C VAL A 748 -17.86 0.94 7.38
N LEU A 749 -16.75 1.25 8.07
CA LEU A 749 -16.80 1.82 9.43
C LEU A 749 -17.45 3.20 9.45
N GLN A 750 -17.11 4.07 8.50
CA GLN A 750 -17.68 5.41 8.41
C GLN A 750 -19.17 5.36 8.07
N ASN A 751 -19.55 4.66 6.99
CA ASN A 751 -20.90 4.77 6.43
C ASN A 751 -21.85 3.67 6.92
N GLY A 752 -21.35 2.62 7.57
CA GLY A 752 -22.13 1.46 7.97
C GLY A 752 -22.65 0.66 6.77
N ILE A 753 -23.62 -0.21 7.03
CA ILE A 753 -24.37 -0.97 6.02
C ILE A 753 -25.85 -0.75 6.32
N ALA A 754 -26.39 0.38 5.85
CA ALA A 754 -27.79 0.76 6.04
C ALA A 754 -28.75 0.00 5.13
N GLN A 755 -28.30 -0.36 3.93
CA GLN A 755 -29.05 -1.13 2.95
C GLN A 755 -28.33 -2.44 2.64
N PRO A 756 -28.50 -3.48 3.49
CA PRO A 756 -27.89 -4.79 3.22
C PRO A 756 -28.51 -5.43 1.97
N ALA A 757 -27.77 -6.33 1.33
CA ALA A 757 -28.22 -7.05 0.14
C ALA A 757 -29.54 -7.82 0.37
N THR A 758 -29.71 -8.38 1.57
CA THR A 758 -30.96 -9.01 2.01
C THR A 758 -31.29 -8.60 3.44
N ALA A 759 -32.58 -8.54 3.78
CA ALA A 759 -33.03 -8.11 5.11
C ALA A 759 -32.52 -9.03 6.25
N ALA A 760 -32.24 -10.30 5.95
CA ALA A 760 -31.75 -11.28 6.91
C ALA A 760 -30.33 -10.98 7.42
N LEU A 761 -29.55 -10.17 6.69
CA LEU A 761 -28.18 -9.83 7.07
C LEU A 761 -28.12 -8.89 8.28
N GLY A 762 -29.20 -8.14 8.54
CA GLY A 762 -29.19 -7.08 9.53
C GLY A 762 -28.45 -5.83 9.06
N TYR A 763 -28.42 -4.83 9.93
CA TYR A 763 -27.81 -3.52 9.66
C TYR A 763 -26.51 -3.37 10.45
N MET A 764 -25.53 -2.68 9.85
CA MET A 764 -24.33 -2.24 10.55
C MET A 764 -24.34 -0.71 10.74
N PRO A 765 -24.15 -0.19 11.97
CA PRO A 765 -24.12 1.23 12.23
C PRO A 765 -22.97 1.96 11.56
N ALA A 766 -23.27 3.20 11.17
CA ALA A 766 -22.30 4.18 10.68
C ALA A 766 -21.62 4.88 11.86
N PHE A 767 -20.29 5.01 11.81
CA PHE A 767 -19.51 5.68 12.85
C PHE A 767 -18.86 6.98 12.39
N ARG A 768 -19.15 7.43 11.17
CA ARG A 768 -18.64 8.69 10.61
C ARG A 768 -18.82 9.85 11.58
N ASP A 769 -20.01 10.06 12.13
CA ASP A 769 -20.27 11.19 13.02
C ASP A 769 -19.95 10.91 14.49
N ALA A 770 -19.59 9.67 14.83
CA ALA A 770 -19.27 9.24 16.19
C ALA A 770 -17.76 9.25 16.49
N PHE A 771 -16.92 9.01 15.48
CA PHE A 771 -15.47 9.01 15.60
C PHE A 771 -14.83 10.06 14.68
N ASP A 772 -13.86 10.80 15.22
CA ASP A 772 -12.97 11.62 14.41
C ASP A 772 -11.98 10.75 13.59
N ASP A 773 -11.21 11.38 12.69
CA ASP A 773 -10.33 10.64 11.79
C ASP A 773 -9.17 9.94 12.53
N ARG A 774 -8.75 10.46 13.69
CA ARG A 774 -7.73 9.84 14.53
C ARG A 774 -8.27 8.60 15.23
N GLN A 775 -9.46 8.70 15.81
CA GLN A 775 -10.16 7.58 16.45
C GLN A 775 -10.47 6.48 15.42
N MET A 776 -10.87 6.86 14.21
CA MET A 776 -11.09 5.90 13.11
C MET A 776 -9.79 5.19 12.71
N ALA A 777 -8.68 5.93 12.64
CA ALA A 777 -7.37 5.36 12.36
C ALA A 777 -6.90 4.39 13.45
N GLU A 778 -7.04 4.76 14.72
CA GLU A 778 -6.70 3.92 15.87
C GLU A 778 -7.55 2.62 15.89
N LEU A 779 -8.85 2.71 15.59
CA LEU A 779 -9.75 1.56 15.47
C LEU A 779 -9.36 0.65 14.31
N ALA A 780 -9.13 1.20 13.11
CA ALA A 780 -8.75 0.42 11.93
C ALA A 780 -7.38 -0.26 12.11
N ALA A 781 -6.41 0.42 12.72
CA ALA A 781 -5.11 -0.16 13.06
C ALA A 781 -5.24 -1.34 14.02
N TYR A 782 -6.07 -1.20 15.06
CA TYR A 782 -6.36 -2.30 15.99
C TYR A 782 -7.00 -3.49 15.29
N ILE A 783 -8.05 -3.27 14.48
CA ILE A 783 -8.74 -4.35 13.74
C ILE A 783 -7.74 -5.08 12.83
N ARG A 784 -6.94 -4.34 12.06
CA ARG A 784 -5.90 -4.90 11.17
C ARG A 784 -4.91 -5.77 11.94
N GLN A 785 -4.32 -5.23 13.00
CA GLN A 785 -3.31 -5.93 13.78
C GLN A 785 -3.88 -7.17 14.50
N ARG A 786 -5.12 -7.09 15.00
CA ARG A 786 -5.77 -8.18 15.73
C ARG A 786 -6.23 -9.31 14.82
N TYR A 787 -6.71 -9.00 13.62
CA TYR A 787 -7.46 -9.93 12.78
C TYR A 787 -6.79 -10.27 11.44
N ALA A 788 -5.77 -9.51 11.03
CA ALA A 788 -4.91 -9.82 9.89
C ALA A 788 -3.42 -9.52 10.21
N PRO A 789 -2.86 -10.18 11.25
CA PRO A 789 -1.48 -9.92 11.74
C PRO A 789 -0.38 -10.31 10.75
N ASP A 790 -0.69 -11.19 9.79
CA ASP A 790 0.21 -11.62 8.72
C ASP A 790 0.36 -10.59 7.61
N GLN A 791 -0.47 -9.54 7.64
CA GLN A 791 -0.48 -8.52 6.62
C GLN A 791 0.22 -7.24 7.11
N PRO A 792 0.85 -6.46 6.20
CA PRO A 792 1.48 -5.20 6.58
C PRO A 792 0.49 -4.22 7.22
N ALA A 793 0.97 -3.49 8.23
CA ALA A 793 0.24 -2.37 8.80
C ALA A 793 -0.03 -1.30 7.73
N TRP A 794 -1.24 -0.75 7.76
CA TRP A 794 -1.60 0.35 6.87
C TRP A 794 -0.93 1.65 7.29
N ARG A 795 -0.54 2.47 6.31
CA ARG A 795 0.09 3.78 6.51
C ARG A 795 -0.96 4.88 6.38
N ASP A 796 -0.68 6.05 6.97
CA ASP A 796 -1.46 7.28 6.79
C ASP A 796 -2.98 7.13 7.04
N LEU A 797 -3.38 6.26 7.98
CA LEU A 797 -4.79 5.92 8.22
C LEU A 797 -5.67 7.14 8.55
N GLU A 798 -5.16 8.11 9.31
CA GLU A 798 -5.89 9.33 9.64
C GLU A 798 -6.15 10.18 8.39
N ALA A 799 -5.15 10.32 7.52
CA ALA A 799 -5.30 11.01 6.24
C ALA A 799 -6.21 10.25 5.26
N ALA A 800 -6.17 8.91 5.29
CA ALA A 800 -7.10 8.08 4.53
C ALA A 800 -8.54 8.27 5.01
N SER A 801 -8.79 8.23 6.33
CA SER A 801 -10.09 8.51 6.93
C SER A 801 -10.61 9.89 6.53
N ALA A 802 -9.78 10.93 6.67
CA ALA A 802 -10.13 12.30 6.32
C ALA A 802 -10.46 12.47 4.82
N ARG A 803 -9.69 11.81 3.93
CA ARG A 803 -9.95 11.80 2.49
C ARG A 803 -11.31 11.19 2.18
N LEU A 804 -11.59 10.00 2.70
CA LEU A 804 -12.85 9.29 2.48
C LEU A 804 -14.04 10.06 3.05
N ARG A 805 -13.83 10.75 4.18
CA ARG A 805 -14.82 11.67 4.75
C ARG A 805 -15.05 12.85 3.81
N ALA A 806 -14.03 13.45 3.23
CA ALA A 806 -14.19 14.57 2.29
C ALA A 806 -14.90 14.17 0.99
N GLU A 807 -14.75 12.92 0.53
CA GLU A 807 -15.45 12.37 -0.64
C GLU A 807 -16.98 12.27 -0.47
N GLY A 808 -17.48 12.36 0.77
CA GLY A 808 -18.90 12.17 1.10
C GLY A 808 -19.24 10.71 1.43
N ALA A 809 -20.48 10.43 1.82
CA ALA A 809 -20.97 9.06 1.84
C ALA A 809 -21.32 8.67 0.40
N PRO A 810 -20.75 7.60 -0.19
CA PRO A 810 -21.26 7.07 -1.44
C PRO A 810 -22.74 6.72 -1.25
N HIS A 811 -23.55 7.02 -2.26
CA HIS A 811 -25.02 7.00 -2.20
C HIS A 811 -25.61 5.60 -2.08
#